data_AF-A0A812WU87-F1
#
_entry.id   AF-A0A812WU87-F1
#
_cell.length_a   1.000
_cell.length_b   1.000
_cell.length_c   1.000
_cell.angle_alpha   90.00
_cell.angle_beta   90.00
_cell.angle_gamma   90.00
#
_symmetry.space_group_name_H-M   'P 1'
#
loop_
_entity.id
_entity.type
_entity.pdbx_description
1 polymer ?
#
loop_
_entity_poly.entity_id
_entity_poly.type
_entity_poly.pdbx_seq_one_letter_code
_entity_poly.pdbx_strand_id
1 'polypeptide(L)'
;MGQSTGCCSKEEEARPCGGIETIQAQPRPDDDVEKPPLREVSVESIQVLSSPTSKLDVNPSIIRGISLRKCLRYVRRLWWKSPLDLSADSRAALWKISRPTPGFDMFLSHTWQTSGLAKCCALLLQSTWAWCLAVWLLTTVVVMVLYRQNLLPMMGRYATPATIEQDLLPLGPWLTVSSLPSCFLGMMLAVYVPERIWPSPTCFLDAVSINQSDQSLMMQGIYGLGGFLKASKELRILWSPPYFSRLWCIFELAAYRTANPTGKIMLAPVFVESAVAAYFFGNYVIALLFTDREAFPALSILGQVISVFLLVRYLRRSFGVKRKLISDLRSFKVEEAQCRLQYDRDFVLNAITEWFGSKDAFTEYVRGDLGRDAMSGYTTGVIPLQYQLLLVLPDISLNLDTFVALWLGNMPTEILVSHFLGMVLGYSLCWRMVSFSLIASLCDRVPSLSSCKMLLVDVLILFAANACITSGLFAAQAAYARGVPWATGWFLAAGVLALLFQGTLQKWNKKANEGYFASIWSANTGGFLVLADSMIKGDESKGVVQGARDNLINECTNMGLISALMLTMILPMAYDHVNDWLEEDYPGSGFIFLDSYIGQQLGEAQVHAASPTLNDFVLVFYVIGFAGYLFSTIMTVIMLLCVGEVQTEMGCHVYLKNIGFMSRMPYLCFLMGCLFAVASALRFMVTPKTPGGLVVLGLVCLFLVMGMFFGAPVLIQAAIKAHNAIHEYEDLRLSLSEAEEDVECWFSHNPDGGPLRDCLQELGCFVQHKNRSCDVILPLDSISEHRVAYYFHKKQAETLGITLSPMDLYRLATEPAK
;
A
#
# COMPACT_ATOMS: atom_id res chain seq x y z
N MET A 1 3.72 -16.82 -49.18
CA MET A 1 2.90 -17.48 -48.14
C MET A 1 3.83 -18.07 -47.11
N GLY A 2 3.59 -17.84 -45.82
CA GLY A 2 4.38 -18.36 -44.71
C GLY A 2 4.90 -17.28 -43.76
N GLN A 3 4.06 -16.85 -42.81
CA GLN A 3 4.48 -16.06 -41.64
C GLN A 3 4.78 -17.02 -40.48
N SER A 4 5.94 -16.84 -39.87
CA SER A 4 6.38 -17.52 -38.66
C SER A 4 6.72 -16.45 -37.61
N THR A 5 6.09 -16.59 -36.46
CA THR A 5 6.19 -15.76 -35.26
C THR A 5 7.39 -16.18 -34.40
N GLY A 6 8.24 -15.23 -34.02
CA GLY A 6 9.29 -15.42 -33.01
C GLY A 6 9.27 -14.27 -32.00
N CYS A 7 8.68 -14.52 -30.83
CA CYS A 7 8.63 -13.60 -29.70
C CYS A 7 10.02 -13.42 -29.07
N CYS A 8 10.38 -12.16 -28.83
CA CYS A 8 11.56 -11.76 -28.06
C CYS A 8 11.39 -12.09 -26.58
N SER A 9 12.26 -12.96 -26.05
CA SER A 9 12.76 -12.86 -24.68
C SER A 9 14.03 -12.01 -24.71
N LYS A 10 14.03 -10.89 -23.98
CA LYS A 10 15.26 -10.24 -23.53
C LYS A 10 15.20 -10.13 -22.03
N GLU A 11 15.88 -11.06 -21.38
CA GLU A 11 16.43 -10.86 -20.05
C GLU A 11 17.39 -9.67 -20.13
N GLU A 12 17.10 -8.63 -19.35
CA GLU A 12 18.00 -7.51 -19.15
C GLU A 12 18.86 -7.88 -17.94
N GLU A 13 19.95 -8.61 -18.20
CA GLU A 13 21.08 -8.72 -17.29
C GLU A 13 21.57 -7.33 -16.92
N ALA A 14 21.73 -7.09 -15.62
CA ALA A 14 22.42 -5.93 -15.10
C ALA A 14 23.84 -5.89 -15.66
N ARG A 15 24.06 -5.05 -16.67
CA ARG A 15 25.41 -4.68 -17.11
C ARG A 15 26.14 -4.06 -15.91
N PRO A 16 27.32 -4.56 -15.52
CA PRO A 16 28.19 -3.79 -14.65
C PRO A 16 28.48 -2.46 -15.34
N CYS A 17 28.39 -1.35 -14.60
CA CYS A 17 28.85 -0.07 -15.09
C CYS A 17 30.29 -0.25 -15.55
N GLY A 18 30.50 -0.18 -16.87
CA GLY A 18 31.81 -0.24 -17.48
C GLY A 18 32.72 0.79 -16.82
N GLY A 19 33.96 0.38 -16.60
CA GLY A 19 35.02 1.26 -16.14
C GLY A 19 35.00 2.54 -16.96
N ILE A 20 35.06 3.66 -16.25
CA ILE A 20 35.36 4.95 -16.84
C ILE A 20 36.79 4.84 -17.38
N GLU A 21 36.93 4.49 -18.65
CA GLU A 21 38.11 4.91 -19.40
C GLU A 21 38.10 6.44 -19.39
N THR A 22 39.16 6.99 -18.80
CA THR A 22 39.56 8.38 -18.95
C THR A 22 39.54 8.76 -20.43
N ILE A 23 38.48 9.44 -20.86
CA ILE A 23 38.49 10.21 -22.10
C ILE A 23 39.50 11.34 -21.89
N GLN A 24 40.74 11.12 -22.32
CA GLN A 24 41.65 12.21 -22.64
C GLN A 24 41.01 12.98 -23.79
N ALA A 25 40.47 14.16 -23.46
CA ALA A 25 40.06 15.12 -24.47
C ALA A 25 41.32 15.49 -25.30
N GLN A 26 41.28 15.20 -26.60
CA GLN A 26 42.27 15.75 -27.53
C GLN A 26 42.21 17.28 -27.46
N PRO A 27 43.35 17.99 -27.40
CA PRO A 27 43.37 19.43 -27.45
C PRO A 27 42.86 19.87 -28.83
N ARG A 28 41.88 20.78 -28.86
CA ARG A 28 41.58 21.54 -30.07
C ARG A 28 42.79 22.44 -30.37
N PRO A 29 43.39 22.38 -31.56
CA PRO A 29 44.25 23.45 -32.03
C PRO A 29 43.34 24.66 -32.31
N ASP A 30 43.79 25.87 -31.93
CA ASP A 30 43.21 27.19 -32.27
C ASP A 30 42.47 27.99 -31.18
N ASP A 31 42.56 27.65 -29.89
CA ASP A 31 42.09 28.55 -28.80
C ASP A 31 43.27 29.21 -28.03
N ASP A 32 44.11 29.97 -28.74
CA ASP A 32 45.08 30.94 -28.15
C ASP A 32 44.39 32.26 -27.76
N VAL A 33 43.24 32.17 -27.08
CA VAL A 33 42.65 33.32 -26.39
C VAL A 33 43.19 33.29 -24.96
N GLU A 34 44.09 34.22 -24.64
CA GLU A 34 44.59 34.49 -23.30
C GLU A 34 43.44 34.42 -22.28
N LYS A 35 43.36 33.32 -21.52
CA LYS A 35 42.48 33.25 -20.36
C LYS A 35 42.99 34.29 -19.36
N PRO A 36 42.15 35.26 -18.93
CA PRO A 36 42.55 36.17 -17.88
C PRO A 36 42.97 35.37 -16.65
N PRO A 37 44.01 35.82 -15.91
CA PRO A 37 44.53 35.09 -14.77
C PRO A 37 43.38 34.82 -13.78
N LEU A 38 43.11 33.54 -13.55
CA LEU A 38 42.21 33.09 -12.48
C LEU A 38 42.77 33.66 -11.18
N ARG A 39 42.15 34.74 -10.71
CA ARG A 39 42.48 35.38 -9.44
C ARG A 39 42.31 34.31 -8.36
N GLU A 40 43.42 33.83 -7.80
CA GLU A 40 43.41 32.93 -6.66
C GLU A 40 42.60 33.62 -5.55
N VAL A 41 41.38 33.12 -5.32
CA VAL A 41 40.58 33.55 -4.18
C VAL A 41 41.29 33.00 -2.96
N SER A 42 42.00 33.88 -2.25
CA SER A 42 42.75 33.54 -1.05
C SER A 42 41.81 32.89 -0.02
N VAL A 43 42.09 31.62 0.27
CA VAL A 43 41.37 30.74 1.22
C VAL A 43 41.25 31.37 2.63
N GLU A 44 42.13 32.30 2.97
CA GLU A 44 42.11 33.05 4.24
C GLU A 44 40.84 33.90 4.45
N SER A 45 40.15 34.31 3.39
CA SER A 45 38.90 35.09 3.52
C SER A 45 37.67 34.27 3.97
N ILE A 46 37.79 32.94 4.05
CA ILE A 46 36.70 32.03 4.46
C ILE A 46 36.80 31.62 5.95
N GLN A 47 37.93 31.90 6.62
CA GLN A 47 38.20 31.39 7.98
C GLN A 47 37.58 32.21 9.14
N VAL A 48 36.84 33.29 8.88
CA VAL A 48 36.28 34.15 9.94
C VAL A 48 34.78 33.89 10.15
N LEU A 49 34.42 32.76 10.79
CA LEU A 49 33.06 32.52 11.33
C LEU A 49 33.13 31.51 12.48
N SER A 50 33.45 32.01 13.67
CA SER A 50 33.69 31.26 14.90
C SER A 50 32.49 31.30 15.86
N SER A 51 31.37 30.68 15.48
CA SER A 51 30.47 29.98 16.40
C SER A 51 29.51 29.08 15.60
N PRO A 52 29.16 27.87 16.08
CA PRO A 52 28.25 26.96 15.36
C PRO A 52 26.89 27.58 15.03
N THR A 53 26.43 28.52 15.86
CA THR A 53 25.16 29.23 15.68
C THR A 53 25.23 30.38 14.68
N SER A 54 26.37 31.05 14.53
CA SER A 54 26.57 32.12 13.53
C SER A 54 26.61 31.60 12.09
N LYS A 55 26.91 30.31 11.88
CA LYS A 55 26.96 29.67 10.56
C LYS A 55 25.60 29.45 9.90
N LEU A 56 24.51 29.63 10.65
CA LEU A 56 23.14 29.56 10.13
C LEU A 56 22.61 30.92 9.66
N ASP A 57 23.37 32.00 9.81
CA ASP A 57 22.92 33.31 9.38
C ASP A 57 23.38 33.58 7.94
N VAL A 58 22.41 33.87 7.08
CA VAL A 58 22.64 34.24 5.68
C VAL A 58 22.54 35.74 5.55
N ASN A 59 23.42 36.33 4.74
CA ASN A 59 23.31 37.74 4.38
C ASN A 59 21.88 38.03 3.82
N PRO A 60 21.08 38.87 4.47
CA PRO A 60 19.71 39.16 4.03
C PRO A 60 19.62 39.62 2.58
N SER A 61 20.69 40.21 2.02
CA SER A 61 20.72 40.69 0.64
C SER A 61 20.66 39.57 -0.41
N ILE A 62 21.06 38.33 -0.06
CA ILE A 62 21.05 37.19 -0.98
C ILE A 62 19.79 36.34 -0.85
N ILE A 63 18.92 36.60 0.13
CA ILE A 63 17.65 35.88 0.33
C ILE A 63 16.66 36.28 -0.77
N ARG A 64 16.52 35.40 -1.76
CA ARG A 64 15.59 35.57 -2.88
C ARG A 64 14.71 34.35 -3.04
N GLY A 65 13.43 34.58 -3.33
CA GLY A 65 12.45 33.53 -3.54
C GLY A 65 11.67 33.72 -4.83
N ILE A 66 10.95 32.68 -5.22
CA ILE A 66 10.04 32.68 -6.37
C ILE A 66 8.66 32.25 -5.90
N SER A 67 7.59 32.88 -6.37
CA SER A 67 6.24 32.38 -6.09
C SER A 67 6.06 31.00 -6.74
N LEU A 68 5.38 30.07 -6.07
CA LEU A 68 5.04 28.76 -6.64
C LEU A 68 4.37 28.85 -8.03
N ARG A 69 3.48 29.82 -8.24
CA ARG A 69 2.85 30.07 -9.55
C ARG A 69 3.85 30.41 -10.65
N LYS A 70 4.78 31.35 -10.41
CA LYS A 70 5.86 31.63 -11.37
C LYS A 70 6.69 30.37 -11.62
N CYS A 71 6.95 29.57 -10.60
CA CYS A 71 7.59 28.26 -10.75
C CYS A 71 6.86 27.36 -11.77
N LEU A 72 5.52 27.34 -11.72
CA LEU A 72 4.64 26.60 -12.63
C LEU A 72 4.41 27.28 -14.00
N ARG A 73 4.69 28.57 -14.16
CA ARG A 73 4.67 29.25 -15.48
C ARG A 73 5.94 29.00 -16.27
N TYR A 74 7.08 28.86 -15.59
CA TYR A 74 8.40 28.70 -16.22
C TYR A 74 8.89 27.24 -16.24
N VAL A 75 7.96 26.28 -16.36
CA VAL A 75 8.25 24.84 -16.14
C VAL A 75 9.43 24.33 -16.95
N ARG A 76 9.43 24.61 -18.25
CA ARG A 76 10.49 24.22 -19.17
C ARG A 76 11.85 24.80 -18.81
N ARG A 77 11.90 26.01 -18.26
CA ARG A 77 13.17 26.68 -17.90
C ARG A 77 13.67 26.23 -16.53
N LEU A 78 12.76 25.92 -15.61
CA LEU A 78 13.10 25.66 -14.20
C LEU A 78 13.26 24.19 -13.86
N TRP A 79 12.54 23.28 -14.52
CA TRP A 79 12.47 21.88 -14.07
C TRP A 79 13.05 20.87 -15.05
N TRP A 80 13.20 21.21 -16.34
CA TRP A 80 13.62 20.24 -17.37
C TRP A 80 15.11 19.94 -17.40
N LYS A 81 15.97 20.92 -17.09
CA LYS A 81 17.42 20.78 -17.15
C LYS A 81 18.05 21.31 -15.87
N SER A 82 19.12 20.65 -15.42
CA SER A 82 19.92 21.17 -14.32
C SER A 82 20.52 22.52 -14.72
N PRO A 83 20.63 23.50 -13.80
CA PRO A 83 21.28 24.77 -14.07
C PRO A 83 22.71 24.60 -14.60
N LEU A 84 23.41 23.54 -14.18
CA LEU A 84 24.75 23.20 -14.63
C LEU A 84 24.85 22.91 -16.13
N ASP A 85 23.74 22.49 -16.75
CA ASP A 85 23.68 22.12 -18.17
C ASP A 85 23.11 23.27 -19.04
N LEU A 86 22.93 24.46 -18.46
CA LEU A 86 22.43 25.65 -19.15
C LEU A 86 23.57 26.59 -19.58
N SER A 87 23.35 27.34 -20.67
CA SER A 87 24.25 28.40 -21.09
C SER A 87 24.40 29.48 -20.01
N ALA A 88 25.52 30.20 -19.99
CA ALA A 88 25.77 31.28 -19.02
C ALA A 88 24.65 32.33 -19.01
N ASP A 89 24.17 32.75 -20.19
CA ASP A 89 23.06 33.70 -20.30
C ASP A 89 21.75 33.15 -19.72
N SER A 90 21.47 31.87 -19.97
CA SER A 90 20.29 31.20 -19.42
C SER A 90 20.36 31.12 -17.89
N ARG A 91 21.54 30.82 -17.33
CA ARG A 91 21.79 30.82 -15.88
C ARG A 91 21.59 32.21 -15.27
N ALA A 92 22.13 33.26 -15.90
CA ALA A 92 21.94 34.64 -15.46
C ALA A 92 20.46 35.07 -15.52
N ALA A 93 19.72 34.59 -16.53
CA ALA A 93 18.30 34.86 -16.66
C ALA A 93 17.46 34.22 -15.53
N LEU A 94 17.86 33.06 -15.00
CA LEU A 94 17.17 32.39 -13.89
C LEU A 94 17.13 33.25 -12.62
N TRP A 95 18.25 33.88 -12.27
CA TRP A 95 18.36 34.77 -11.10
C TRP A 95 17.41 35.97 -11.16
N LYS A 96 17.16 36.49 -12.37
CA LYS A 96 16.25 37.63 -12.59
C LYS A 96 14.78 37.27 -12.33
N ILE A 97 14.42 35.98 -12.29
CA ILE A 97 13.05 35.52 -12.05
C ILE A 97 12.70 35.56 -10.57
N SER A 98 13.67 35.31 -9.68
CA SER A 98 13.48 35.41 -8.22
C SER A 98 13.44 36.88 -7.77
N ARG A 99 12.85 37.14 -6.60
CA ARG A 99 12.78 38.48 -5.97
C ARG A 99 13.37 38.42 -4.56
N PRO A 100 14.00 39.49 -4.05
CA PRO A 100 14.36 39.57 -2.63
C PRO A 100 13.13 39.31 -1.76
N THR A 101 13.30 38.52 -0.70
CA THR A 101 12.21 38.12 0.21
C THR A 101 12.74 38.05 1.64
N PRO A 102 11.94 38.38 2.66
CA PRO A 102 12.36 38.23 4.05
C PRO A 102 12.49 36.76 4.50
N GLY A 103 11.87 35.83 3.77
CA GLY A 103 11.91 34.39 4.05
C GLY A 103 11.07 33.59 3.06
N PHE A 104 10.89 32.30 3.36
CA PHE A 104 10.20 31.35 2.48
C PHE A 104 9.02 30.67 3.18
N ASP A 105 7.89 30.57 2.48
CA ASP A 105 6.79 29.72 2.92
C ASP A 105 7.12 28.24 2.72
N MET A 106 7.97 27.93 1.73
CA MET A 106 8.32 26.56 1.37
C MET A 106 9.72 26.46 0.75
N PHE A 107 10.52 25.51 1.21
CA PHE A 107 11.75 25.09 0.57
C PHE A 107 11.49 23.87 -0.30
N LEU A 108 11.68 23.98 -1.61
CA LEU A 108 11.45 22.88 -2.56
C LEU A 108 12.73 22.06 -2.74
N SER A 109 12.89 21.00 -1.96
CA SER A 109 13.99 20.06 -2.16
C SER A 109 13.62 18.97 -3.15
N HIS A 110 14.55 18.64 -4.05
CA HIS A 110 14.30 17.70 -5.13
C HIS A 110 15.62 17.15 -5.72
N THR A 111 15.52 16.12 -6.56
CA THR A 111 16.66 15.59 -7.34
C THR A 111 16.49 15.84 -8.83
N TRP A 112 17.55 16.31 -9.49
CA TRP A 112 17.57 16.54 -10.94
C TRP A 112 17.48 15.26 -11.78
N GLN A 113 17.68 14.08 -11.18
CA GLN A 113 17.53 12.78 -11.85
C GLN A 113 16.07 12.43 -12.16
N THR A 114 15.12 13.03 -11.44
CA THR A 114 13.69 12.82 -11.67
C THR A 114 13.16 13.80 -12.71
N SER A 115 12.27 13.34 -13.58
CA SER A 115 11.73 14.16 -14.67
C SER A 115 11.08 15.44 -14.15
N GLY A 116 11.41 16.57 -14.78
CA GLY A 116 10.84 17.87 -14.42
C GLY A 116 9.33 17.94 -14.60
N LEU A 117 8.79 17.23 -15.62
CA LEU A 117 7.35 17.16 -15.87
C LEU A 117 6.60 16.49 -14.74
N ALA A 118 7.14 15.41 -14.16
CA ALA A 118 6.47 14.74 -13.06
C ALA A 118 6.45 15.62 -11.80
N LYS A 119 7.56 16.32 -11.49
CA LYS A 119 7.61 17.32 -10.40
C LYS A 119 6.60 18.44 -10.60
N CYS A 120 6.52 18.97 -11.83
CA CYS A 120 5.55 19.99 -12.18
C CYS A 120 4.11 19.49 -12.05
N CYS A 121 3.82 18.28 -12.54
CA CYS A 121 2.50 17.67 -12.42
C CYS A 121 2.09 17.54 -10.95
N ALA A 122 3.01 17.07 -10.09
CA ALA A 122 2.78 16.97 -8.66
C ALA A 122 2.48 18.33 -8.02
N LEU A 123 3.32 19.35 -8.29
CA LEU A 123 3.10 20.70 -7.78
C LEU A 123 1.82 21.35 -8.31
N LEU A 124 1.48 21.11 -9.58
CA LEU A 124 0.25 21.62 -10.21
C LEU A 124 -0.97 21.04 -9.51
N LEU A 125 -1.06 19.72 -9.38
CA LEU A 125 -2.19 19.06 -8.71
C LEU A 125 -2.31 19.48 -7.23
N GLN A 126 -1.20 19.55 -6.50
CA GLN A 126 -1.18 19.98 -5.11
C GLN A 126 -1.69 21.41 -4.90
N SER A 127 -1.40 22.32 -5.84
CA SER A 127 -1.67 23.75 -5.65
C SER A 127 -2.92 24.27 -6.36
N THR A 128 -3.48 23.52 -7.30
CA THR A 128 -4.56 24.02 -8.18
C THR A 128 -5.88 23.25 -8.09
N TRP A 129 -5.96 22.19 -7.27
CA TRP A 129 -7.17 21.36 -7.14
C TRP A 129 -8.43 22.16 -6.77
N ALA A 130 -8.33 23.17 -5.90
CA ALA A 130 -9.49 23.96 -5.47
C ALA A 130 -10.07 24.80 -6.63
N TRP A 131 -9.20 25.39 -7.46
CA TRP A 131 -9.61 26.12 -8.66
C TRP A 131 -10.15 25.20 -9.74
N CYS A 132 -9.58 24.00 -9.86
CA CYS A 132 -10.13 22.94 -10.71
C CYS A 132 -11.59 22.65 -10.35
N LEU A 133 -11.88 22.40 -9.06
CA LEU A 133 -13.24 22.17 -8.57
C LEU A 133 -14.16 23.38 -8.74
N ALA A 134 -13.68 24.59 -8.45
CA ALA A 134 -14.49 25.81 -8.53
C ALA A 134 -14.92 26.12 -9.98
N VAL A 135 -13.99 26.00 -10.94
CA VAL A 135 -14.28 26.25 -12.35
C VAL A 135 -15.11 25.11 -12.95
N TRP A 136 -14.85 23.86 -12.57
CA TRP A 136 -15.71 22.73 -12.91
C TRP A 136 -17.15 22.98 -12.45
N LEU A 137 -17.35 23.34 -11.18
CA LEU A 137 -18.67 23.62 -10.62
C LEU A 137 -19.38 24.77 -11.35
N LEU A 138 -18.66 25.86 -11.64
CA LEU A 138 -19.19 26.99 -12.41
C LEU A 138 -19.62 26.55 -13.81
N THR A 139 -18.79 25.77 -14.51
CA THR A 139 -19.13 25.23 -15.83
C THR A 139 -20.34 24.29 -15.77
N THR A 140 -20.42 23.42 -14.76
CA THR A 140 -21.59 22.57 -14.51
C THR A 140 -22.88 23.39 -14.41
N VAL A 141 -22.87 24.46 -13.61
CA VAL A 141 -24.03 25.35 -13.46
C VAL A 141 -24.38 26.02 -14.80
N VAL A 142 -23.39 26.56 -15.53
CA VAL A 142 -23.60 27.19 -16.83
C VAL A 142 -24.20 26.20 -17.84
N VAL A 143 -23.67 24.99 -17.93
CA VAL A 143 -24.15 23.95 -18.85
C VAL A 143 -25.57 23.49 -18.48
N MET A 144 -25.90 23.36 -17.19
CA MET A 144 -27.27 23.10 -16.75
C MET A 144 -28.25 24.22 -17.15
N VAL A 145 -27.83 25.48 -17.10
CA VAL A 145 -28.64 26.61 -17.59
C VAL A 145 -28.82 26.50 -19.11
N LEU A 146 -27.76 26.22 -19.87
CA LEU A 146 -27.84 26.04 -21.33
C LEU A 146 -28.76 24.86 -21.72
N TYR A 147 -28.72 23.77 -20.97
CA TYR A 147 -29.67 22.66 -21.08
C TYR A 147 -31.11 23.12 -20.88
N ARG A 148 -31.38 23.87 -19.80
CA ARG A 148 -32.72 24.37 -19.50
C ARG A 148 -33.30 25.31 -20.57
N GLN A 149 -32.41 26.04 -21.26
CA GLN A 149 -32.75 26.93 -22.38
C GLN A 149 -32.83 26.20 -23.72
N ASN A 150 -32.65 24.88 -23.76
CA ASN A 150 -32.63 24.06 -24.97
C ASN A 150 -31.59 24.52 -26.02
N LEU A 151 -30.48 25.11 -25.56
CA LEU A 151 -29.40 25.59 -26.44
C LEU A 151 -28.38 24.49 -26.80
N LEU A 152 -28.39 23.38 -26.05
CA LEU A 152 -27.53 22.23 -26.27
C LEU A 152 -28.35 21.08 -26.84
N PRO A 153 -27.88 20.38 -27.89
CA PRO A 153 -28.63 19.27 -28.47
C PRO A 153 -28.56 18.01 -27.60
N MET A 154 -29.63 17.21 -27.60
CA MET A 154 -29.65 15.89 -26.96
C MET A 154 -29.36 14.82 -27.99
N MET A 155 -28.15 14.25 -27.98
CA MET A 155 -27.71 13.31 -29.01
C MET A 155 -28.02 11.85 -28.69
N GLY A 156 -28.23 11.51 -27.42
CA GLY A 156 -28.44 10.15 -26.94
C GLY A 156 -29.83 9.92 -26.38
N ARG A 157 -30.05 8.69 -25.93
CA ARG A 157 -31.27 8.25 -25.25
C ARG A 157 -30.92 7.60 -23.92
N TYR A 158 -31.82 7.73 -22.96
CA TYR A 158 -31.71 7.15 -21.63
C TYR A 158 -33.00 6.42 -21.29
N ALA A 159 -32.94 5.09 -21.19
CA ALA A 159 -34.02 4.30 -20.60
C ALA A 159 -34.14 4.59 -19.10
N THR A 160 -35.33 5.02 -18.69
CA THR A 160 -35.68 5.10 -17.28
C THR A 160 -35.77 3.69 -16.68
N PRO A 161 -35.54 3.53 -15.37
CA PRO A 161 -35.81 2.27 -14.68
C PRO A 161 -37.24 1.78 -14.98
N ALA A 162 -37.41 0.46 -15.11
CA ALA A 162 -38.68 -0.20 -15.48
C ALA A 162 -39.88 0.16 -14.58
N THR A 163 -39.65 0.69 -13.38
CA THR A 163 -40.70 1.18 -12.48
C THR A 163 -41.38 2.46 -12.97
N ILE A 164 -40.85 3.09 -14.01
CA ILE A 164 -41.35 4.32 -14.61
C ILE A 164 -41.67 3.98 -16.07
N GLU A 165 -42.95 3.69 -16.36
CA GLU A 165 -43.49 3.42 -17.71
C GLU A 165 -43.40 4.67 -18.61
N GLN A 166 -42.19 5.10 -18.96
CA GLN A 166 -41.98 6.20 -19.90
C GLN A 166 -40.97 5.84 -20.98
N ASP A 167 -41.20 6.46 -22.14
CA ASP A 167 -40.34 6.41 -23.31
C ASP A 167 -38.91 6.85 -23.02
N LEU A 168 -37.99 6.45 -23.90
CA LEU A 168 -36.58 6.85 -23.92
C LEU A 168 -36.41 8.38 -23.78
N LEU A 169 -35.80 8.82 -22.67
CA LEU A 169 -35.55 10.25 -22.42
C LEU A 169 -34.36 10.74 -23.25
N PRO A 170 -34.39 11.97 -23.78
CA PRO A 170 -33.26 12.51 -24.52
C PRO A 170 -32.08 12.84 -23.57
N LEU A 171 -30.87 12.37 -23.91
CA LEU A 171 -29.65 12.52 -23.12
C LEU A 171 -28.60 13.34 -23.89
N GLY A 172 -28.03 14.35 -23.25
CA GLY A 172 -26.83 15.03 -23.71
C GLY A 172 -25.62 14.68 -22.81
N PRO A 173 -24.40 14.50 -23.35
CA PRO A 173 -23.21 14.26 -22.54
C PRO A 173 -22.44 15.54 -22.18
N TRP A 174 -23.09 16.71 -22.27
CA TRP A 174 -22.39 17.99 -22.25
C TRP A 174 -21.75 18.34 -20.91
N LEU A 175 -22.27 17.85 -19.77
CA LEU A 175 -21.60 18.03 -18.48
C LEU A 175 -20.31 17.22 -18.45
N THR A 176 -20.35 15.96 -18.87
CA THR A 176 -19.15 15.12 -18.97
C THR A 176 -18.12 15.68 -19.95
N VAL A 177 -18.56 16.13 -21.12
CA VAL A 177 -17.71 16.70 -22.18
C VAL A 177 -17.06 18.02 -21.75
N SER A 178 -17.82 18.92 -21.10
CA SER A 178 -17.31 20.21 -20.65
C SER A 178 -16.52 20.14 -19.33
N SER A 179 -16.69 19.05 -18.57
CA SER A 179 -16.06 18.84 -17.27
C SER A 179 -14.53 18.74 -17.38
N LEU A 180 -14.00 17.96 -18.33
CA LEU A 180 -12.54 17.85 -18.48
C LEU A 180 -11.88 19.19 -18.91
N PRO A 181 -12.36 19.90 -19.95
CA PRO A 181 -11.84 21.22 -20.30
C PRO A 181 -11.96 22.25 -19.18
N SER A 182 -13.05 22.25 -18.41
CA SER A 182 -13.23 23.18 -17.29
C SER A 182 -12.26 22.88 -16.14
N CYS A 183 -11.97 21.61 -15.85
CA CYS A 183 -10.91 21.23 -14.91
C CYS A 183 -9.54 21.78 -15.35
N PHE A 184 -9.18 21.61 -16.63
CA PHE A 184 -7.95 22.18 -17.19
C PHE A 184 -7.92 23.71 -17.13
N LEU A 185 -9.03 24.36 -17.48
CA LEU A 185 -9.17 25.80 -17.39
C LEU A 185 -8.98 26.28 -15.95
N GLY A 186 -9.57 25.59 -14.97
CA GLY A 186 -9.38 25.87 -13.55
C GLY A 186 -7.92 25.76 -13.13
N MET A 187 -7.21 24.70 -13.54
CA MET A 187 -5.78 24.56 -13.27
C MET A 187 -4.95 25.69 -13.92
N MET A 188 -5.27 26.08 -15.15
CA MET A 188 -4.58 27.17 -15.85
C MET A 188 -4.86 28.52 -15.19
N LEU A 189 -6.12 28.83 -14.88
CA LEU A 189 -6.50 30.04 -14.17
C LEU A 189 -5.80 30.13 -12.82
N ALA A 190 -5.70 29.03 -12.07
CA ALA A 190 -4.97 28.98 -10.80
C ALA A 190 -3.49 29.36 -10.94
N VAL A 191 -2.85 29.03 -12.07
CA VAL A 191 -1.45 29.38 -12.35
C VAL A 191 -1.33 30.84 -12.78
N TYR A 192 -2.29 31.37 -13.56
CA TYR A 192 -2.22 32.72 -14.14
C TYR A 192 -2.89 33.82 -13.30
N VAL A 193 -3.74 33.47 -12.34
CA VAL A 193 -4.45 34.45 -11.50
C VAL A 193 -3.45 35.34 -10.74
N PRO A 194 -3.64 36.68 -10.76
CA PRO A 194 -2.75 37.61 -10.08
C PRO A 194 -2.54 37.28 -8.60
N GLU A 195 -1.31 37.46 -8.10
CA GLU A 195 -0.96 37.27 -6.68
C GLU A 195 -1.78 38.17 -5.74
N ARG A 196 -2.34 39.28 -6.25
CA ARG A 196 -3.24 40.18 -5.49
C ARG A 196 -4.61 39.56 -5.18
N ILE A 197 -5.11 38.70 -6.07
CA ILE A 197 -6.42 38.05 -5.90
C ILE A 197 -6.28 36.81 -5.03
N TRP A 198 -5.21 36.05 -5.24
CA TRP A 198 -4.94 34.85 -4.48
C TRP A 198 -3.44 34.75 -4.21
N PRO A 199 -2.97 34.84 -2.96
CA PRO A 199 -1.55 34.80 -2.66
C PRO A 199 -0.97 33.44 -3.05
N SER A 200 0.20 33.46 -3.70
CA SER A 200 0.98 32.25 -3.98
C SER A 200 2.08 32.13 -2.93
N PRO A 201 2.33 30.93 -2.37
CA PRO A 201 3.43 30.75 -1.43
C PRO A 201 4.75 31.13 -2.10
N THR A 202 5.63 31.79 -1.34
CA THR A 202 6.98 32.14 -1.77
C THR A 202 7.89 30.96 -1.49
N CYS A 203 8.50 30.43 -2.53
CA CYS A 203 9.33 29.22 -2.48
C CYS A 203 10.81 29.55 -2.62
N PHE A 204 11.65 28.81 -1.92
CA PHE A 204 13.05 28.63 -2.29
C PHE A 204 13.14 27.49 -3.31
N LEU A 205 13.84 27.75 -4.41
CA LEU A 205 14.26 26.78 -5.42
C LEU A 205 15.69 27.11 -5.85
N ASP A 206 16.61 26.18 -5.61
CA ASP A 206 18.06 26.30 -5.84
C ASP A 206 18.42 26.97 -7.18
N ALA A 207 17.78 26.54 -8.28
CA ALA A 207 18.04 26.99 -9.63
C ALA A 207 17.84 28.51 -9.85
N VAL A 208 16.96 29.15 -9.09
CA VAL A 208 16.62 30.58 -9.24
C VAL A 208 16.93 31.42 -8.01
N SER A 209 17.04 30.77 -6.86
CA SER A 209 17.23 31.42 -5.55
C SER A 209 18.70 31.52 -5.18
N ILE A 210 19.58 30.81 -5.89
CA ILE A 210 21.04 30.96 -5.86
C ILE A 210 21.50 31.52 -7.21
N ASN A 211 22.44 32.48 -7.20
CA ASN A 211 22.93 33.07 -8.43
C ASN A 211 23.81 32.04 -9.16
N GLN A 212 23.31 31.49 -10.27
CA GLN A 212 24.00 30.43 -11.04
C GLN A 212 25.09 30.98 -11.99
N SER A 213 25.25 32.31 -12.07
CA SER A 213 26.15 32.99 -13.03
C SER A 213 27.35 33.67 -12.37
N ASP A 214 27.16 34.33 -11.22
CA ASP A 214 28.22 34.95 -10.44
C ASP A 214 28.79 33.93 -9.46
N GLN A 215 30.04 33.52 -9.65
CA GLN A 215 30.68 32.50 -8.83
C GLN A 215 30.73 32.87 -7.35
N SER A 216 30.93 34.16 -7.01
CA SER A 216 31.01 34.60 -5.61
C SER A 216 29.67 34.46 -4.91
N LEU A 217 28.59 34.92 -5.55
CA LEU A 217 27.23 34.82 -5.03
C LEU A 217 26.70 33.39 -5.07
N MET A 218 27.13 32.58 -6.04
CA MET A 218 26.85 31.15 -6.10
C MET A 218 27.40 30.44 -4.87
N MET A 219 28.68 30.69 -4.56
CA MET A 219 29.36 30.10 -3.40
C MET A 219 28.73 30.60 -2.09
N GLN A 220 28.44 31.89 -1.97
CA GLN A 220 27.70 32.43 -0.82
C GLN A 220 26.31 31.77 -0.66
N GLY A 221 25.61 31.49 -1.76
CA GLY A 221 24.33 30.80 -1.71
C GLY A 221 24.44 29.33 -1.32
N ILE A 222 25.43 28.61 -1.86
CA ILE A 222 25.68 27.19 -1.54
C ILE A 222 26.10 27.04 -0.07
N TYR A 223 27.02 27.89 0.41
CA TYR A 223 27.48 27.85 1.80
C TYR A 223 26.48 28.45 2.78
N GLY A 224 25.64 29.36 2.31
CA GLY A 224 24.51 29.91 3.05
C GLY A 224 23.28 28.98 3.11
N LEU A 225 23.34 27.76 2.58
CA LEU A 225 22.14 26.92 2.47
C LEU A 225 21.43 26.70 3.81
N GLY A 226 22.18 26.58 4.91
CA GLY A 226 21.64 26.47 6.27
C GLY A 226 20.75 27.65 6.66
N GLY A 227 21.10 28.89 6.28
CA GLY A 227 20.27 30.05 6.58
C GLY A 227 19.03 30.14 5.71
N PHE A 228 19.06 29.65 4.46
CA PHE A 228 17.83 29.52 3.66
C PHE A 228 16.87 28.49 4.26
N LEU A 229 17.39 27.37 4.78
CA LEU A 229 16.59 26.37 5.48
C LEU A 229 16.00 26.94 6.78
N LYS A 230 16.78 27.67 7.58
CA LYS A 230 16.30 28.39 8.78
C LYS A 230 15.22 29.44 8.45
N ALA A 231 15.33 30.10 7.30
CA ALA A 231 14.34 31.08 6.84
C ALA A 231 13.07 30.47 6.22
N SER A 232 12.97 29.13 6.16
CA SER A 232 11.85 28.41 5.52
C SER A 232 10.87 27.84 6.55
N LYS A 233 9.57 28.07 6.36
CA LYS A 233 8.51 27.53 7.25
C LYS A 233 8.20 26.05 7.03
N GLU A 234 8.39 25.56 5.81
CA GLU A 234 8.13 24.18 5.41
C GLU A 234 9.26 23.67 4.51
N LEU A 235 9.79 22.48 4.77
CA LEU A 235 10.62 21.74 3.81
C LEU A 235 9.72 20.77 3.04
N ARG A 236 9.50 21.03 1.75
CA ARG A 236 8.75 20.14 0.86
C ARG A 236 9.69 19.38 -0.04
N ILE A 237 9.72 18.07 0.15
CA ILE A 237 10.57 17.16 -0.59
C ILE A 237 9.76 16.54 -1.72
N LEU A 238 10.08 16.89 -2.97
CA LEU A 238 9.52 16.25 -4.16
C LEU A 238 10.20 14.89 -4.35
N TRP A 239 9.70 13.92 -3.59
CA TRP A 239 10.38 12.66 -3.37
C TRP A 239 10.28 11.74 -4.60
N SER A 240 11.38 11.04 -4.85
CA SER A 240 11.55 10.02 -5.89
C SER A 240 12.67 9.05 -5.48
N PRO A 241 12.75 7.83 -6.04
CA PRO A 241 13.74 6.84 -5.63
C PRO A 241 15.20 7.34 -5.48
N PRO A 242 15.76 8.14 -6.40
CA PRO A 242 17.15 8.60 -6.27
C PRO A 242 17.35 9.77 -5.30
N TYR A 243 16.32 10.19 -4.56
CA TYR A 243 16.44 11.35 -3.68
C TYR A 243 17.39 11.08 -2.50
N PHE A 244 17.25 9.95 -1.81
CA PHE A 244 18.09 9.63 -0.64
C PHE A 244 19.45 9.04 -0.97
N SER A 245 19.70 8.69 -2.24
CA SER A 245 21.05 8.37 -2.70
C SER A 245 21.90 9.63 -2.93
N ARG A 246 21.35 10.84 -2.79
CA ARG A 246 22.05 12.11 -3.04
C ARG A 246 22.49 12.76 -1.73
N LEU A 247 23.79 13.02 -1.58
CA LEU A 247 24.38 13.59 -0.36
C LEU A 247 23.80 14.96 0.01
N TRP A 248 23.65 15.87 -0.96
CA TRP A 248 23.02 17.18 -0.72
C TRP A 248 21.57 17.06 -0.23
N CYS A 249 20.77 16.19 -0.84
CA CYS A 249 19.35 16.05 -0.53
C CYS A 249 19.10 15.55 0.90
N ILE A 250 19.92 14.61 1.39
CA ILE A 250 19.81 14.11 2.76
C ILE A 250 20.40 15.10 3.77
N PHE A 251 21.47 15.81 3.39
CA PHE A 251 22.02 16.89 4.20
C PHE A 251 21.00 18.03 4.38
N GLU A 252 20.29 18.46 3.33
CA GLU A 252 19.22 19.46 3.42
C GLU A 252 18.11 19.05 4.38
N LEU A 253 17.69 17.79 4.33
CA LEU A 253 16.68 17.24 5.24
C LEU A 253 17.15 17.29 6.71
N ALA A 254 18.38 16.85 6.97
CA ALA A 254 18.95 16.85 8.32
C ALA A 254 19.17 18.27 8.84
N ALA A 255 19.80 19.13 8.03
CA ALA A 255 20.08 20.52 8.35
C ALA A 255 18.80 21.32 8.60
N TYR A 256 17.73 21.07 7.84
CA TYR A 256 16.43 21.70 8.08
C TYR A 256 15.86 21.34 9.44
N ARG A 257 15.89 20.05 9.82
CA ARG A 257 15.38 19.62 11.14
C ARG A 257 16.22 20.19 12.27
N THR A 258 17.54 20.27 12.11
CA THR A 258 18.44 20.90 13.09
C THR A 258 18.17 22.40 13.23
N ALA A 259 17.97 23.10 12.12
CA ALA A 259 17.69 24.54 12.12
C ALA A 259 16.25 24.87 12.55
N ASN A 260 15.30 23.96 12.30
CA ASN A 260 13.89 24.11 12.61
C ASN A 260 13.36 22.84 13.29
N PRO A 261 13.59 22.66 14.61
CA PRO A 261 13.17 21.45 15.33
C PRO A 261 11.68 21.17 15.20
N THR A 262 10.83 22.20 15.25
CA THR A 262 9.37 22.12 15.06
C THR A 262 8.93 22.39 13.62
N GLY A 263 9.88 22.56 12.69
CA GLY A 263 9.62 22.85 11.29
C GLY A 263 8.83 21.73 10.62
N LYS A 264 7.94 22.10 9.70
CA LYS A 264 7.12 21.13 8.96
C LYS A 264 7.97 20.50 7.85
N ILE A 265 8.05 19.17 7.83
CA ILE A 265 8.67 18.40 6.75
C ILE A 265 7.55 17.65 6.00
N MET A 266 7.42 17.90 4.71
CA MET A 266 6.42 17.26 3.85
C MET A 266 7.12 16.44 2.77
N LEU A 267 7.03 15.11 2.86
CA LEU A 267 7.37 14.20 1.78
C LEU A 267 6.23 14.16 0.76
N ALA A 268 6.47 14.71 -0.42
CA ALA A 268 5.54 14.78 -1.55
C ALA A 268 5.99 13.82 -2.66
N PRO A 269 5.45 12.58 -2.71
CA PRO A 269 5.93 11.55 -3.62
C PRO A 269 5.42 11.77 -5.05
N VAL A 270 6.32 12.15 -5.95
CA VAL A 270 5.98 12.61 -7.32
C VAL A 270 5.14 11.62 -8.14
N PHE A 271 5.20 10.32 -7.83
CA PHE A 271 4.40 9.30 -8.51
C PHE A 271 2.94 9.27 -8.06
N VAL A 272 2.57 9.68 -6.83
CA VAL A 272 1.17 9.60 -6.38
C VAL A 272 0.31 10.53 -7.22
N GLU A 273 0.76 11.78 -7.42
CA GLU A 273 0.06 12.72 -8.29
C GLU A 273 0.05 12.26 -9.75
N SER A 274 1.10 11.59 -10.20
CA SER A 274 1.13 10.99 -11.53
C SER A 274 0.09 9.85 -11.68
N ALA A 275 -0.12 9.05 -10.64
CA ALA A 275 -1.18 8.03 -10.58
C ALA A 275 -2.56 8.67 -10.67
N VAL A 276 -2.77 9.70 -9.86
CA VAL A 276 -4.03 10.45 -9.77
C VAL A 276 -4.34 11.08 -11.13
N ALA A 277 -3.36 11.74 -11.75
CA ALA A 277 -3.51 12.34 -13.09
C ALA A 277 -3.87 11.27 -14.14
N ALA A 278 -3.12 10.16 -14.19
CA ALA A 278 -3.35 9.11 -15.17
C ALA A 278 -4.75 8.49 -15.02
N TYR A 279 -5.19 8.20 -13.80
CA TYR A 279 -6.54 7.69 -13.55
C TYR A 279 -7.61 8.74 -13.88
N PHE A 280 -7.42 9.98 -13.45
CA PHE A 280 -8.33 11.09 -13.74
C PHE A 280 -8.59 11.22 -15.25
N PHE A 281 -7.53 11.31 -16.06
CA PHE A 281 -7.66 11.38 -17.52
C PHE A 281 -8.24 10.10 -18.12
N GLY A 282 -7.79 8.93 -17.67
CA GLY A 282 -8.30 7.65 -18.13
C GLY A 282 -9.81 7.50 -17.92
N ASN A 283 -10.33 7.92 -16.76
CA ASN A 283 -11.76 7.84 -16.48
C ASN A 283 -12.58 8.82 -17.31
N TYR A 284 -12.07 10.02 -17.62
CA TYR A 284 -12.75 10.88 -18.59
C TYR A 284 -12.80 10.26 -19.98
N VAL A 285 -11.70 9.67 -20.45
CA VAL A 285 -11.68 8.99 -21.76
C VAL A 285 -12.73 7.88 -21.79
N ILE A 286 -12.80 7.06 -20.74
CA ILE A 286 -13.81 6.00 -20.63
C ILE A 286 -15.22 6.59 -20.56
N ALA A 287 -15.46 7.59 -19.72
CA ALA A 287 -16.77 8.24 -19.61
C ALA A 287 -17.25 8.83 -20.94
N LEU A 288 -16.32 9.41 -21.73
CA LEU A 288 -16.60 9.98 -23.06
C LEU A 288 -16.85 8.91 -24.13
N LEU A 289 -16.12 7.79 -24.09
CA LEU A 289 -16.32 6.69 -25.04
C LEU A 289 -17.65 5.96 -24.80
N PHE A 290 -18.17 5.98 -23.57
CA PHE A 290 -19.37 5.24 -23.17
C PHE A 290 -20.53 6.15 -22.76
N THR A 291 -20.63 7.33 -23.37
CA THR A 291 -21.79 8.23 -23.21
C THR A 291 -23.08 7.61 -23.75
N ASP A 292 -22.98 6.71 -24.73
CA ASP A 292 -24.10 5.89 -25.23
C ASP A 292 -24.09 4.51 -24.56
N ARG A 293 -24.68 4.43 -23.37
CA ARG A 293 -24.64 3.22 -22.53
C ARG A 293 -25.51 2.09 -23.05
N GLU A 294 -26.54 2.39 -23.84
CA GLU A 294 -27.46 1.36 -24.33
C GLU A 294 -26.84 0.55 -25.46
N ALA A 295 -26.04 1.19 -26.31
CA ALA A 295 -25.38 0.49 -27.39
C ALA A 295 -24.34 -0.53 -26.88
N PHE A 296 -23.65 -0.25 -25.75
CA PHE A 296 -22.48 -1.03 -25.35
C PHE A 296 -22.24 -1.14 -23.82
N PRO A 297 -23.18 -1.71 -23.03
CA PRO A 297 -23.00 -1.85 -21.57
C PRO A 297 -21.78 -2.70 -21.19
N ALA A 298 -21.49 -3.76 -21.96
CA ALA A 298 -20.33 -4.63 -21.75
C ALA A 298 -18.99 -3.86 -21.91
N LEU A 299 -18.91 -2.94 -22.88
CA LEU A 299 -17.70 -2.15 -23.09
C LEU A 299 -17.51 -1.10 -21.98
N SER A 300 -18.59 -0.52 -21.44
CA SER A 300 -18.49 0.36 -20.27
C SER A 300 -17.94 -0.37 -19.05
N ILE A 301 -18.41 -1.59 -18.80
CA ILE A 301 -17.89 -2.45 -17.72
C ILE A 301 -16.42 -2.78 -17.98
N LEU A 302 -16.07 -3.16 -19.22
CA LEU A 302 -14.69 -3.45 -19.60
C LEU A 302 -13.77 -2.23 -19.39
N GLY A 303 -14.20 -1.04 -19.81
CA GLY A 303 -13.47 0.21 -19.58
C GLY A 303 -13.24 0.47 -18.10
N GLN A 304 -14.28 0.30 -17.27
CA GLN A 304 -14.16 0.42 -15.82
C GLN A 304 -13.16 -0.57 -15.24
N VAL A 305 -13.26 -1.86 -15.59
CA VAL A 305 -12.34 -2.91 -15.15
C VAL A 305 -10.89 -2.56 -15.54
N ILE A 306 -10.66 -2.13 -16.77
CA ILE A 306 -9.34 -1.70 -17.25
C ILE A 306 -8.82 -0.51 -16.43
N SER A 307 -9.65 0.51 -16.20
CA SER A 307 -9.24 1.70 -15.43
C SER A 307 -8.83 1.35 -13.99
N VAL A 308 -9.60 0.47 -13.33
CA VAL A 308 -9.33 0.02 -11.96
C VAL A 308 -8.08 -0.84 -11.95
N PHE A 309 -7.88 -1.70 -12.95
CA PHE A 309 -6.67 -2.51 -13.07
C PHE A 309 -5.41 -1.65 -13.22
N LEU A 310 -5.45 -0.64 -14.09
CA LEU A 310 -4.35 0.30 -14.26
C LEU A 310 -4.07 1.09 -12.98
N LEU A 311 -5.12 1.52 -12.26
CA LEU A 311 -5.00 2.18 -10.96
C LEU A 311 -4.32 1.28 -9.93
N VAL A 312 -4.82 0.05 -9.75
CA VAL A 312 -4.27 -0.95 -8.81
C VAL A 312 -2.80 -1.18 -9.11
N ARG A 313 -2.47 -1.47 -10.37
CA ARG A 313 -1.08 -1.74 -10.78
C ARG A 313 -0.18 -0.55 -10.51
N TYR A 314 -0.63 0.67 -10.81
CA TYR A 314 0.14 1.88 -10.57
C TYR A 314 0.31 2.17 -9.08
N LEU A 315 -0.76 2.08 -8.28
CA LEU A 315 -0.73 2.29 -6.84
C LEU A 315 0.16 1.25 -6.14
N ARG A 316 0.09 -0.03 -6.51
CA ARG A 316 0.96 -1.06 -5.94
C ARG A 316 2.44 -0.83 -6.26
N ARG A 317 2.76 -0.43 -7.49
CA ARG A 317 4.12 -0.03 -7.87
C ARG A 317 4.59 1.16 -7.04
N SER A 318 3.72 2.15 -6.88
CA SER A 318 3.93 3.36 -6.09
C SER A 318 4.18 3.05 -4.61
N PHE A 319 3.39 2.15 -4.03
CA PHE A 319 3.56 1.69 -2.66
C PHE A 319 4.81 0.83 -2.48
N GLY A 320 5.19 0.03 -3.48
CA GLY A 320 6.49 -0.66 -3.51
C GLY A 320 7.66 0.32 -3.46
N VAL A 321 7.58 1.40 -4.25
CA VAL A 321 8.54 2.50 -4.21
C VAL A 321 8.55 3.19 -2.83
N LYS A 322 7.39 3.42 -2.20
CA LYS A 322 7.29 3.89 -0.79
C LYS A 322 7.93 2.93 0.22
N ARG A 323 7.86 1.61 0.04
CA ARG A 323 8.54 0.69 0.97
C ARG A 323 10.04 0.69 0.76
N LYS A 324 10.48 0.74 -0.51
CA LYS A 324 11.88 0.91 -0.84
C LYS A 324 12.44 2.18 -0.20
N LEU A 325 11.70 3.30 -0.24
CA LEU A 325 12.05 4.53 0.46
C LEU A 325 12.37 4.33 1.94
N ILE A 326 11.46 3.65 2.65
CA ILE A 326 11.59 3.39 4.08
C ILE A 326 12.82 2.51 4.34
N SER A 327 13.04 1.52 3.47
CA SER A 327 14.22 0.66 3.52
C SER A 327 15.50 1.46 3.30
N ASP A 328 15.55 2.29 2.25
CA ASP A 328 16.70 3.10 1.87
C ASP A 328 17.08 4.09 3.00
N LEU A 329 16.10 4.68 3.70
CA LEU A 329 16.36 5.51 4.88
C LEU A 329 16.91 4.70 6.06
N ARG A 330 16.39 3.50 6.30
CA ARG A 330 16.85 2.63 7.40
C ARG A 330 18.25 2.08 7.17
N SER A 331 18.60 1.79 5.92
CA SER A 331 19.92 1.28 5.54
C SER A 331 20.89 2.38 5.10
N PHE A 332 20.48 3.65 5.14
CA PHE A 332 21.26 4.79 4.65
C PHE A 332 22.69 4.79 5.22
N LYS A 333 23.70 5.07 4.41
CA LYS A 333 25.07 5.35 4.84
C LYS A 333 25.58 6.59 4.13
N VAL A 334 26.17 7.53 4.87
CA VAL A 334 26.64 8.79 4.29
C VAL A 334 27.80 8.58 3.30
N GLU A 335 28.60 7.53 3.50
CA GLU A 335 29.71 7.15 2.61
C GLU A 335 29.22 6.70 1.25
N GLU A 336 28.07 6.02 1.18
CA GLU A 336 27.48 5.51 -0.06
C GLU A 336 26.68 6.59 -0.81
N ALA A 337 26.38 7.72 -0.16
CA ALA A 337 25.63 8.80 -0.78
C ALA A 337 26.41 9.44 -1.93
N GLN A 338 25.76 9.61 -3.08
CA GLN A 338 26.34 10.14 -4.30
C GLN A 338 26.40 11.67 -4.29
N CYS A 339 27.49 12.23 -4.80
CA CYS A 339 27.64 13.65 -5.10
C CYS A 339 28.23 13.82 -6.50
N ARG A 340 27.78 14.83 -7.27
CA ARG A 340 28.24 15.03 -8.66
C ARG A 340 29.67 15.57 -8.71
N LEU A 341 30.03 16.44 -7.77
CA LEU A 341 31.35 17.07 -7.68
C LEU A 341 32.04 16.58 -6.41
N GLN A 342 33.31 16.19 -6.52
CA GLN A 342 34.08 15.72 -5.37
C GLN A 342 34.30 16.84 -4.34
N TYR A 343 34.53 18.06 -4.81
CA TYR A 343 34.64 19.23 -3.95
C TYR A 343 33.41 19.44 -3.06
N ASP A 344 32.21 19.38 -3.64
CA ASP A 344 30.95 19.49 -2.90
C ASP A 344 30.80 18.35 -1.89
N ARG A 345 31.26 17.14 -2.24
CA ARG A 345 31.25 16.00 -1.32
C ARG A 345 32.08 16.29 -0.09
N ASP A 346 33.33 16.70 -0.28
CA ASP A 346 34.25 16.97 0.83
C ASP A 346 33.71 18.12 1.70
N PHE A 347 33.15 19.16 1.07
CA PHE A 347 32.50 20.25 1.78
C PHE A 347 31.32 19.78 2.65
N VAL A 348 30.37 19.03 2.08
CA VAL A 348 29.20 18.54 2.83
C VAL A 348 29.61 17.57 3.92
N LEU A 349 30.58 16.69 3.68
CA LEU A 349 31.08 15.76 4.70
C LEU A 349 31.78 16.48 5.87
N ASN A 350 32.51 17.57 5.58
CA ASN A 350 33.09 18.42 6.61
C ASN A 350 32.01 19.13 7.42
N ALA A 351 30.99 19.70 6.77
CA ALA A 351 29.84 20.29 7.44
C ALA A 351 29.07 19.27 8.31
N ILE A 352 28.92 18.04 7.82
CA ILE A 352 28.32 16.93 8.57
C ILE A 352 29.13 16.63 9.83
N THR A 353 30.46 16.52 9.70
CA THR A 353 31.35 16.25 10.83
C THR A 353 31.30 17.38 11.85
N GLU A 354 31.22 18.62 11.38
CA GLU A 354 31.12 19.80 12.24
C GLU A 354 29.78 19.85 13.00
N TRP A 355 28.66 19.63 12.32
CA TRP A 355 27.33 19.81 12.91
C TRP A 355 26.85 18.62 13.73
N PHE A 356 27.27 17.41 13.36
CA PHE A 356 26.81 16.16 13.96
C PHE A 356 27.93 15.41 14.68
N GLY A 357 29.14 15.97 14.74
CA GLY A 357 30.31 15.40 15.41
C GLY A 357 31.07 14.36 14.57
N SER A 358 30.35 13.47 13.87
CA SER A 358 30.95 12.48 12.97
C SER A 358 29.99 12.04 11.86
N LYS A 359 30.55 11.39 10.83
CA LYS A 359 29.78 10.75 9.74
C LYS A 359 28.87 9.63 10.23
N ASP A 360 29.33 8.87 11.22
CA ASP A 360 28.57 7.79 11.85
C ASP A 360 27.40 8.35 12.66
N ALA A 361 27.63 9.39 13.47
CA ALA A 361 26.59 10.06 14.24
C ALA A 361 25.50 10.67 13.33
N PHE A 362 25.90 11.25 12.21
CA PHE A 362 24.96 11.70 11.18
C PHE A 362 24.15 10.56 10.56
N THR A 363 24.82 9.46 10.21
CA THR A 363 24.15 8.27 9.67
C THR A 363 23.13 7.70 10.65
N GLU A 364 23.49 7.62 11.93
CA GLU A 364 22.59 7.17 13.00
C GLU A 364 21.43 8.14 13.22
N TYR A 365 21.68 9.45 13.19
CA TYR A 365 20.64 10.47 13.23
C TYR A 365 19.64 10.34 12.06
N VAL A 366 20.14 10.13 10.84
CA VAL A 366 19.31 9.93 9.64
C VAL A 366 18.45 8.67 9.76
N ARG A 367 19.04 7.55 10.21
CA ARG A 367 18.32 6.27 10.40
C ARG A 367 17.33 6.31 11.56
N GLY A 368 17.65 7.07 12.61
CA GLY A 368 16.91 7.18 13.86
C GLY A 368 15.82 8.25 13.81
N ASP A 369 16.05 9.35 14.53
CA ASP A 369 15.03 10.40 14.77
C ASP A 369 14.57 11.06 13.47
N LEU A 370 15.50 11.45 12.60
CA LEU A 370 15.15 12.15 11.37
C LEU A 370 14.32 11.26 10.44
N GLY A 371 14.71 9.99 10.30
CA GLY A 371 13.97 9.00 9.53
C GLY A 371 12.56 8.79 10.06
N ARG A 372 12.39 8.67 11.39
CA ARG A 372 11.06 8.55 12.02
C ARG A 372 10.20 9.79 11.79
N ASP A 373 10.78 10.98 11.99
CA ASP A 373 10.08 12.25 11.83
C ASP A 373 9.64 12.50 10.39
N ALA A 374 10.56 12.33 9.44
CA ALA A 374 10.26 12.48 8.01
C ALA A 374 9.15 11.52 7.57
N MET A 375 9.17 10.29 8.10
CA MET A 375 8.20 9.26 7.75
C MET A 375 6.85 9.39 8.48
N SER A 376 6.78 10.11 9.60
CA SER A 376 5.56 10.24 10.42
C SER A 376 4.35 10.71 9.59
N GLY A 377 4.53 11.73 8.76
CA GLY A 377 3.51 12.28 7.85
C GLY A 377 3.25 11.44 6.59
N TYR A 378 4.04 10.40 6.35
CA TYR A 378 4.00 9.57 5.13
C TYR A 378 3.46 8.15 5.40
N THR A 379 3.04 7.87 6.64
CA THR A 379 2.62 6.53 7.09
C THR A 379 1.28 6.08 6.51
N THR A 380 0.41 6.98 6.09
CA THR A 380 -0.96 6.62 5.72
C THR A 380 -1.04 6.15 4.26
N GLY A 381 -1.50 4.92 4.02
CA GLY A 381 -1.87 4.39 2.69
C GLY A 381 -3.16 4.98 2.12
N VAL A 382 -3.54 6.18 2.57
CA VAL A 382 -4.79 6.85 2.22
C VAL A 382 -4.50 7.93 1.19
N ILE A 383 -5.27 7.95 0.11
CA ILE A 383 -5.21 9.03 -0.88
C ILE A 383 -5.79 10.29 -0.22
N PRO A 384 -5.08 11.44 -0.22
CA PRO A 384 -5.59 12.68 0.34
C PRO A 384 -6.96 13.08 -0.21
N LEU A 385 -7.84 13.62 0.64
CA LEU A 385 -9.21 14.03 0.29
C LEU A 385 -9.26 14.86 -0.99
N GLN A 386 -8.37 15.86 -1.14
CA GLN A 386 -8.35 16.70 -2.34
C GLN A 386 -8.19 15.90 -3.64
N TYR A 387 -7.42 14.80 -3.62
CA TYR A 387 -7.23 13.96 -4.80
C TYR A 387 -8.44 13.06 -5.01
N GLN A 388 -9.07 12.55 -3.95
CA GLN A 388 -10.30 11.78 -4.09
C GLN A 388 -11.41 12.60 -4.72
N LEU A 389 -11.57 13.87 -4.32
CA LEU A 389 -12.53 14.79 -4.93
C LEU A 389 -12.29 14.98 -6.42
N LEU A 390 -11.03 15.06 -6.87
CA LEU A 390 -10.71 15.12 -8.30
C LEU A 390 -11.05 13.81 -9.01
N LEU A 391 -10.71 12.66 -8.41
CA LEU A 391 -10.91 11.33 -9.00
C LEU A 391 -12.40 10.99 -9.22
N VAL A 392 -13.32 11.57 -8.45
CA VAL A 392 -14.77 11.34 -8.58
C VAL A 392 -15.47 12.27 -9.59
N LEU A 393 -14.83 13.33 -10.06
CA LEU A 393 -15.46 14.29 -10.98
C LEU A 393 -16.01 13.68 -12.28
N PRO A 394 -15.33 12.71 -12.95
CA PRO A 394 -15.90 12.08 -14.14
C PRO A 394 -17.24 11.40 -13.84
N ASP A 395 -17.31 10.64 -12.75
CA ASP A 395 -18.52 9.91 -12.33
C ASP A 395 -19.64 10.87 -11.94
N ILE A 396 -19.33 11.95 -11.21
CA ILE A 396 -20.31 12.98 -10.84
C ILE A 396 -20.86 13.65 -12.11
N SER A 397 -19.99 14.06 -13.03
CA SER A 397 -20.40 14.74 -14.27
C SER A 397 -21.33 13.85 -15.10
N LEU A 398 -21.02 12.56 -15.20
CA LEU A 398 -21.84 11.58 -15.91
C LEU A 398 -23.21 11.37 -15.27
N ASN A 399 -23.28 11.27 -13.94
CA ASN A 399 -24.57 11.12 -13.25
C ASN A 399 -25.40 12.41 -13.24
N LEU A 400 -24.75 13.58 -13.36
CA LEU A 400 -25.41 14.85 -13.56
C LEU A 400 -26.00 15.01 -14.97
N ASP A 401 -25.37 14.47 -16.01
CA ASP A 401 -25.98 14.39 -17.36
C ASP A 401 -27.30 13.59 -17.30
N THR A 402 -27.31 12.44 -16.60
CA THR A 402 -28.54 11.67 -16.36
C THR A 402 -29.58 12.44 -15.54
N PHE A 403 -29.15 13.16 -14.50
CA PHE A 403 -30.03 14.01 -13.70
C PHE A 403 -30.71 15.09 -14.56
N VAL A 404 -29.97 15.74 -15.46
CA VAL A 404 -30.53 16.74 -16.37
C VAL A 404 -31.51 16.12 -17.37
N ALA A 405 -31.21 14.92 -17.89
CA ALA A 405 -32.15 14.20 -18.77
C ALA A 405 -33.49 13.93 -18.06
N LEU A 406 -33.45 13.45 -16.81
CA LEU A 406 -34.66 13.28 -15.98
C LEU A 406 -35.38 14.62 -15.75
N TRP A 407 -34.63 15.69 -15.49
CA TRP A 407 -35.21 17.01 -15.25
C TRP A 407 -35.92 17.57 -16.49
N LEU A 408 -35.29 17.49 -17.65
CA LEU A 408 -35.89 17.93 -18.93
C LEU A 408 -37.05 17.04 -19.38
N GLY A 409 -37.04 15.76 -18.99
CA GLY A 409 -38.15 14.83 -19.16
C GLY A 409 -39.38 15.13 -18.30
N ASN A 410 -39.34 16.18 -17.46
CA ASN A 410 -40.39 16.53 -16.50
C ASN A 410 -40.72 15.39 -15.53
N MET A 411 -39.71 14.64 -15.12
CA MET A 411 -39.88 13.60 -14.11
C MET A 411 -40.34 14.19 -12.77
N PRO A 412 -41.17 13.47 -12.00
CA PRO A 412 -41.56 13.87 -10.65
C PRO A 412 -40.35 14.32 -9.81
N THR A 413 -40.52 15.39 -9.03
CA THR A 413 -39.45 15.98 -8.21
C THR A 413 -38.85 14.98 -7.23
N GLU A 414 -39.65 14.03 -6.76
CA GLU A 414 -39.21 12.93 -5.90
C GLU A 414 -38.15 12.05 -6.58
N ILE A 415 -38.32 11.75 -7.87
CA ILE A 415 -37.37 10.96 -8.67
C ILE A 415 -36.08 11.76 -8.87
N LEU A 416 -36.19 13.05 -9.19
CA LEU A 416 -35.03 13.94 -9.33
C LEU A 416 -34.21 14.01 -8.04
N VAL A 417 -34.87 14.25 -6.91
CA VAL A 417 -34.21 14.31 -5.60
C VAL A 417 -33.62 12.95 -5.22
N SER A 418 -34.36 11.86 -5.46
CA SER A 418 -33.89 10.50 -5.21
C SER A 418 -32.64 10.15 -6.03
N HIS A 419 -32.61 10.51 -7.32
CA HIS A 419 -31.44 10.31 -8.19
C HIS A 419 -30.25 11.15 -7.74
N PHE A 420 -30.47 12.43 -7.42
CA PHE A 420 -29.41 13.32 -6.96
C PHE A 420 -28.79 12.84 -5.64
N LEU A 421 -29.61 12.47 -4.66
CA LEU A 421 -29.14 11.94 -3.37
C LEU A 421 -28.48 10.57 -3.53
N GLY A 422 -29.14 9.64 -4.22
CA GLY A 422 -28.68 8.26 -4.33
C GLY A 422 -27.48 8.08 -5.26
N MET A 423 -27.59 8.56 -6.50
CA MET A 423 -26.60 8.33 -7.55
C MET A 423 -25.47 9.37 -7.54
N VAL A 424 -25.80 10.67 -7.46
CA VAL A 424 -24.78 11.74 -7.55
C VAL A 424 -24.01 11.85 -6.23
N LEU A 425 -24.71 12.06 -5.11
CA LEU A 425 -24.05 12.26 -3.82
C LEU A 425 -23.67 10.93 -3.15
N GLY A 426 -24.60 9.98 -3.06
CA GLY A 426 -24.37 8.70 -2.40
C GLY A 426 -23.33 7.84 -3.11
N TYR A 427 -23.57 7.51 -4.39
CA TYR A 427 -22.66 6.69 -5.17
C TYR A 427 -21.42 7.45 -5.66
N SER A 428 -21.59 8.44 -6.55
CA SER A 428 -20.45 9.04 -7.25
C SER A 428 -19.50 9.80 -6.34
N LEU A 429 -20.02 10.54 -5.35
CA LEU A 429 -19.18 11.28 -4.40
C LEU A 429 -18.74 10.38 -3.23
N CYS A 430 -19.67 9.94 -2.38
CA CYS A 430 -19.31 9.31 -1.11
C CYS A 430 -18.79 7.87 -1.28
N TRP A 431 -19.52 7.00 -1.98
CA TRP A 431 -19.13 5.59 -2.09
C TRP A 431 -17.85 5.40 -2.91
N ARG A 432 -17.67 6.14 -4.00
CA ARG A 432 -16.42 6.06 -4.79
C ARG A 432 -15.20 6.46 -3.97
N MET A 433 -15.31 7.43 -3.06
CA MET A 433 -14.24 7.76 -2.10
C MET A 433 -13.93 6.59 -1.16
N VAL A 434 -14.95 5.87 -0.67
CA VAL A 434 -14.77 4.63 0.10
C VAL A 434 -14.02 3.60 -0.75
N SER A 435 -14.44 3.37 -2.00
CA SER A 435 -13.79 2.43 -2.91
C SER A 435 -12.32 2.79 -3.17
N PHE A 436 -11.99 4.06 -3.44
CA PHE A 436 -10.59 4.48 -3.63
C PHE A 436 -9.75 4.31 -2.38
N SER A 437 -10.31 4.60 -1.21
CA SER A 437 -9.63 4.42 0.08
C SER A 437 -9.36 2.93 0.35
N LEU A 438 -10.32 2.06 0.04
CA LEU A 438 -10.16 0.60 0.10
C LEU A 438 -9.08 0.12 -0.88
N ILE A 439 -9.14 0.53 -2.14
CA ILE A 439 -8.15 0.17 -3.17
C ILE A 439 -6.75 0.59 -2.73
N ALA A 440 -6.57 1.83 -2.29
CA ALA A 440 -5.27 2.34 -1.83
C ALA A 440 -4.77 1.56 -0.61
N SER A 441 -5.65 1.28 0.36
CA SER A 441 -5.31 0.49 1.53
C SER A 441 -4.90 -0.95 1.18
N LEU A 442 -5.61 -1.61 0.27
CA LEU A 442 -5.25 -2.96 -0.21
C LEU A 442 -3.91 -2.95 -0.95
N CYS A 443 -3.67 -1.93 -1.79
CA CYS A 443 -2.43 -1.78 -2.54
C CYS A 443 -1.21 -1.48 -1.63
N ASP A 444 -1.38 -0.66 -0.58
CA ASP A 444 -0.30 -0.34 0.38
C ASP A 444 0.07 -1.55 1.24
N ARG A 445 -0.91 -2.42 1.54
CA ARG A 445 -0.70 -3.66 2.30
C ARG A 445 0.05 -4.73 1.51
N VAL A 446 -0.18 -4.82 0.20
CA VAL A 446 0.45 -5.83 -0.66
C VAL A 446 1.17 -5.19 -1.85
N PRO A 447 2.30 -4.49 -1.64
CA PRO A 447 3.04 -3.80 -2.70
C PRO A 447 3.56 -4.81 -3.72
N SER A 448 3.81 -4.34 -4.94
CA SER A 448 4.32 -5.20 -6.00
C SER A 448 5.74 -5.69 -5.68
N LEU A 449 5.95 -7.00 -5.73
CA LEU A 449 7.25 -7.63 -5.94
C LEU A 449 7.42 -7.88 -7.45
N SER A 450 8.64 -7.97 -7.95
CA SER A 450 8.95 -8.04 -9.39
C SER A 450 8.54 -9.35 -10.10
N SER A 451 7.88 -10.29 -9.43
CA SER A 451 7.63 -11.65 -9.95
C SER A 451 6.23 -11.84 -10.54
N CYS A 452 6.11 -12.75 -11.53
CA CYS A 452 4.85 -13.19 -12.15
C CYS A 452 3.76 -13.60 -11.14
N LYS A 453 4.18 -14.11 -9.97
CA LYS A 453 3.29 -14.44 -8.82
C LYS A 453 2.42 -13.26 -8.35
N MET A 454 2.77 -12.02 -8.69
CA MET A 454 2.05 -10.82 -8.27
C MET A 454 0.84 -10.46 -9.14
N LEU A 455 0.71 -11.07 -10.34
CA LEU A 455 -0.45 -10.87 -11.20
C LEU A 455 -1.73 -11.41 -10.52
N LEU A 456 -1.63 -12.54 -9.83
CA LEU A 456 -2.76 -13.10 -9.07
C LEU A 456 -3.24 -12.11 -8.00
N VAL A 457 -2.32 -11.48 -7.27
CA VAL A 457 -2.66 -10.47 -6.26
C VAL A 457 -3.28 -9.22 -6.90
N ASP A 458 -2.77 -8.77 -8.06
CA ASP A 458 -3.38 -7.66 -8.82
C ASP A 458 -4.83 -7.99 -9.18
N VAL A 459 -5.06 -9.21 -9.66
CA VAL A 459 -6.38 -9.72 -10.05
C VAL A 459 -7.32 -9.84 -8.84
N LEU A 460 -6.85 -10.33 -7.70
CA LEU A 460 -7.66 -10.40 -6.47
C LEU A 460 -8.04 -9.00 -5.95
N ILE A 461 -7.09 -8.06 -5.93
CA ILE A 461 -7.37 -6.67 -5.55
C ILE A 461 -8.33 -6.03 -6.56
N LEU A 462 -8.16 -6.31 -7.86
CA LEU A 462 -9.07 -5.86 -8.92
C LEU A 462 -10.49 -6.39 -8.70
N PHE A 463 -10.66 -7.68 -8.40
CA PHE A 463 -11.97 -8.25 -8.12
C PHE A 463 -12.60 -7.64 -6.87
N ALA A 464 -11.85 -7.51 -5.78
CA ALA A 464 -12.34 -6.86 -4.55
C ALA A 464 -12.74 -5.39 -4.80
N ALA A 465 -11.94 -4.66 -5.58
CA ALA A 465 -12.20 -3.28 -5.96
C ALA A 465 -13.48 -3.15 -6.80
N ASN A 466 -13.63 -3.96 -7.85
CA ASN A 466 -14.82 -3.94 -8.69
C ASN A 466 -16.05 -4.41 -7.92
N ALA A 467 -15.96 -5.45 -7.09
CA ALA A 467 -17.05 -5.88 -6.23
C ALA A 467 -17.52 -4.76 -5.29
N CYS A 468 -16.59 -4.01 -4.70
CA CYS A 468 -16.92 -2.84 -3.88
C CYS A 468 -17.58 -1.72 -4.70
N ILE A 469 -17.04 -1.37 -5.87
CA ILE A 469 -17.62 -0.31 -6.72
C ILE A 469 -19.02 -0.71 -7.20
N THR A 470 -19.18 -1.94 -7.67
CA THR A 470 -20.44 -2.46 -8.21
C THR A 470 -21.50 -2.63 -7.12
N SER A 471 -21.13 -3.06 -5.90
CA SER A 471 -22.10 -3.19 -4.81
C SER A 471 -22.69 -1.85 -4.40
N GLY A 472 -21.88 -0.79 -4.35
CA GLY A 472 -22.40 0.55 -4.09
C GLY A 472 -23.26 1.11 -5.23
N LEU A 473 -22.98 0.74 -6.48
CA LEU A 473 -23.82 1.10 -7.62
C LEU A 473 -25.21 0.45 -7.48
N PHE A 474 -25.25 -0.85 -7.21
CA PHE A 474 -26.52 -1.56 -7.01
C PHE A 474 -27.29 -1.05 -5.79
N ALA A 475 -26.60 -0.76 -4.68
CA ALA A 475 -27.22 -0.18 -3.50
C ALA A 475 -27.82 1.21 -3.80
N ALA A 476 -27.11 2.05 -4.54
CA ALA A 476 -27.60 3.35 -4.96
C ALA A 476 -28.80 3.26 -5.90
N GLN A 477 -28.77 2.35 -6.88
CA GLN A 477 -29.90 2.10 -7.78
C GLN A 477 -31.13 1.59 -7.03
N ALA A 478 -30.95 0.63 -6.11
CA ALA A 478 -32.02 0.12 -5.27
C ALA A 478 -32.60 1.20 -4.34
N ALA A 479 -31.75 2.04 -3.76
CA ALA A 479 -32.17 3.16 -2.93
C ALA A 479 -32.94 4.21 -3.75
N TYR A 480 -32.42 4.55 -4.94
CA TYR A 480 -33.05 5.45 -5.89
C TYR A 480 -34.46 4.97 -6.30
N ALA A 481 -34.58 3.69 -6.67
CA ALA A 481 -35.85 3.08 -7.10
C ALA A 481 -36.92 3.03 -6.00
N ARG A 482 -36.52 3.07 -4.71
CA ARG A 482 -37.43 3.07 -3.56
C ARG A 482 -37.79 4.47 -3.05
N GLY A 483 -37.32 5.52 -3.70
CA GLY A 483 -37.67 6.91 -3.41
C GLY A 483 -36.75 7.62 -2.42
N VAL A 484 -37.10 8.88 -2.12
CA VAL A 484 -36.25 9.86 -1.41
C VAL A 484 -35.74 9.38 -0.03
N PRO A 485 -36.55 8.74 0.85
CA PRO A 485 -36.04 8.31 2.16
C PRO A 485 -34.90 7.29 2.07
N TRP A 486 -35.01 6.34 1.14
CA TRP A 486 -33.97 5.32 0.91
C TRP A 486 -32.71 5.92 0.30
N ALA A 487 -32.86 6.79 -0.71
CA ALA A 487 -31.76 7.53 -1.30
C ALA A 487 -31.01 8.40 -0.27
N THR A 488 -31.76 9.05 0.64
CA THR A 488 -31.20 9.84 1.75
C THR A 488 -30.44 8.94 2.72
N GLY A 489 -31.04 7.82 3.13
CA GLY A 489 -30.39 6.85 4.02
C GLY A 489 -29.10 6.29 3.43
N TRP A 490 -29.10 5.97 2.13
CA TRP A 490 -27.89 5.53 1.41
C TRP A 490 -26.81 6.62 1.37
N PHE A 491 -27.16 7.85 1.02
CA PHE A 491 -26.22 8.98 1.01
C PHE A 491 -25.58 9.18 2.39
N LEU A 492 -26.36 9.19 3.47
CA LEU A 492 -25.85 9.36 4.82
C LEU A 492 -24.95 8.18 5.23
N ALA A 493 -25.34 6.94 4.93
CA ALA A 493 -24.54 5.76 5.22
C ALA A 493 -23.20 5.77 4.46
N ALA A 494 -23.22 6.04 3.15
CA ALA A 494 -22.02 6.15 2.34
C ALA A 494 -21.14 7.32 2.79
N GLY A 495 -21.73 8.46 3.18
CA GLY A 495 -21.02 9.62 3.69
C GLY A 495 -20.31 9.35 5.02
N VAL A 496 -20.99 8.69 5.96
CA VAL A 496 -20.39 8.24 7.23
C VAL A 496 -19.24 7.27 6.96
N LEU A 497 -19.42 6.29 6.07
CA LEU A 497 -18.35 5.37 5.69
C LEU A 497 -17.17 6.11 5.05
N ALA A 498 -17.41 7.09 4.16
CA ALA A 498 -16.35 7.88 3.57
C ALA A 498 -15.55 8.63 4.65
N LEU A 499 -16.23 9.29 5.61
CA LEU A 499 -15.58 9.97 6.74
C LEU A 499 -14.82 8.99 7.64
N LEU A 500 -15.38 7.81 7.91
CA LEU A 500 -14.71 6.78 8.70
C LEU A 500 -13.46 6.25 7.99
N PHE A 501 -13.51 6.01 6.68
CA PHE A 501 -12.33 5.60 5.93
C PHE A 501 -11.26 6.71 5.88
N GLN A 502 -11.66 7.98 5.83
CA GLN A 502 -10.73 9.11 5.91
C GLN A 502 -10.08 9.26 7.30
N GLY A 503 -10.87 9.18 8.38
CA GLY A 503 -10.39 9.45 9.74
C GLY A 503 -9.82 8.23 10.47
N THR A 504 -10.41 7.06 10.29
CA THR A 504 -10.09 5.85 11.08
C THR A 504 -8.85 5.15 10.56
N LEU A 505 -8.66 5.08 9.22
CA LEU A 505 -7.44 4.49 8.63
C LEU A 505 -6.17 5.28 8.97
N GLN A 506 -6.28 6.57 9.27
CA GLN A 506 -5.13 7.38 9.70
C GLN A 506 -4.65 7.03 11.12
N LYS A 507 -5.53 6.49 11.99
CA LYS A 507 -5.23 6.25 13.41
C LYS A 507 -5.07 4.77 13.77
N TRP A 508 -5.31 3.84 12.85
CA TRP A 508 -5.25 2.40 13.16
C TRP A 508 -3.83 1.91 13.45
N ASN A 509 -3.69 1.14 14.55
CA ASN A 509 -2.42 0.64 15.06
C ASN A 509 -1.75 -0.33 14.07
N LYS A 510 -0.56 0.06 13.59
CA LYS A 510 0.20 -0.63 12.53
C LYS A 510 0.57 -2.07 12.90
N LYS A 511 0.90 -2.35 14.16
CA LYS A 511 1.30 -3.70 14.62
C LYS A 511 0.16 -4.72 14.54
N ALA A 512 -1.08 -4.29 14.82
CA ALA A 512 -2.25 -5.16 14.76
C ALA A 512 -2.57 -5.61 13.32
N ASN A 513 -2.35 -4.71 12.35
CA ASN A 513 -2.57 -4.99 10.92
C ASN A 513 -1.49 -5.90 10.32
N GLU A 514 -0.22 -5.72 10.70
CA GLU A 514 0.89 -6.56 10.21
C GLU A 514 0.68 -8.02 10.63
N GLY A 515 0.31 -8.28 11.89
CA GLY A 515 -0.03 -9.63 12.35
C GLY A 515 -1.26 -10.21 11.64
N TYR A 516 -2.33 -9.44 11.50
CA TYR A 516 -3.56 -9.91 10.86
C TYR A 516 -3.38 -10.29 9.38
N PHE A 517 -2.75 -9.43 8.58
CA PHE A 517 -2.54 -9.72 7.16
C PHE A 517 -1.46 -10.76 6.95
N ALA A 518 -0.42 -10.80 7.78
CA ALA A 518 0.52 -11.92 7.78
C ALA A 518 -0.24 -13.23 7.98
N SER A 519 -1.27 -13.25 8.82
CA SER A 519 -2.05 -14.44 9.08
C SER A 519 -3.13 -14.78 8.06
N ILE A 520 -3.77 -13.79 7.43
CA ILE A 520 -4.63 -14.04 6.27
C ILE A 520 -3.79 -14.51 5.08
N TRP A 521 -2.64 -13.88 4.86
CA TRP A 521 -1.68 -14.32 3.85
C TRP A 521 -1.19 -15.73 4.18
N SER A 522 -0.89 -16.01 5.44
CA SER A 522 -0.54 -17.33 5.94
C SER A 522 -1.68 -18.34 5.70
N ALA A 523 -2.93 -18.03 6.04
CA ALA A 523 -4.07 -18.90 5.77
C ALA A 523 -4.27 -19.17 4.26
N ASN A 524 -4.16 -18.15 3.41
CA ASN A 524 -4.37 -18.28 1.96
C ASN A 524 -3.16 -18.84 1.19
N THR A 525 -1.96 -18.73 1.73
CA THR A 525 -0.74 -19.33 1.14
C THR A 525 -0.36 -20.67 1.77
N GLY A 526 -1.17 -21.15 2.72
CA GLY A 526 -0.85 -22.32 3.54
C GLY A 526 0.30 -22.09 4.53
N GLY A 527 0.71 -20.85 4.77
CA GLY A 527 1.70 -20.49 5.79
C GLY A 527 1.31 -20.86 7.23
N PHE A 528 0.06 -21.23 7.54
CA PHE A 528 -0.25 -21.76 8.89
C PHE A 528 0.27 -23.19 9.05
N LEU A 529 0.59 -23.85 7.93
CA LEU A 529 1.19 -25.18 7.82
C LEU A 529 2.74 -25.08 7.88
N VAL A 530 3.25 -24.01 8.52
CA VAL A 530 4.68 -23.65 8.67
C VAL A 530 5.41 -24.50 9.70
N LEU A 531 4.80 -25.57 10.23
CA LEU A 531 5.57 -26.58 10.97
C LEU A 531 6.78 -27.05 10.14
N ALA A 532 6.66 -27.19 8.81
CA ALA A 532 7.79 -27.52 7.94
C ALA A 532 8.83 -26.38 7.75
N ASP A 533 8.40 -25.12 7.60
CA ASP A 533 9.32 -24.01 7.30
C ASP A 533 10.14 -23.58 8.53
N SER A 534 9.58 -23.69 9.74
CA SER A 534 10.33 -23.49 11.00
C SER A 534 11.25 -24.67 11.32
N MET A 535 10.89 -25.90 10.91
CA MET A 535 11.80 -27.06 10.99
C MET A 535 12.96 -26.96 9.99
N ILE A 536 12.79 -26.29 8.84
CA ILE A 536 13.83 -26.12 7.82
C ILE A 536 14.71 -24.88 8.07
N LYS A 537 14.17 -23.83 8.70
CA LYS A 537 14.89 -22.58 9.02
C LYS A 537 15.35 -22.47 10.46
N GLY A 538 15.01 -23.45 11.31
CA GLY A 538 15.58 -23.57 12.64
C GLY A 538 17.10 -23.52 12.52
N ASP A 539 17.69 -22.64 13.31
CA ASP A 539 19.12 -22.39 13.37
C ASP A 539 19.89 -23.71 13.27
N GLU A 540 20.79 -23.86 12.28
CA GLU A 540 21.56 -25.12 12.07
C GLU A 540 22.30 -25.56 13.35
N SER A 541 22.45 -24.64 14.30
CA SER A 541 22.99 -24.83 15.65
C SER A 541 22.10 -25.66 16.60
N LYS A 542 20.76 -25.71 16.42
CA LYS A 542 19.81 -26.34 17.36
C LYS A 542 19.49 -27.82 17.05
N GLY A 543 20.15 -28.41 16.06
CA GLY A 543 19.95 -29.82 15.68
C GLY A 543 18.63 -30.07 14.94
N VAL A 544 18.54 -31.21 14.25
CA VAL A 544 17.33 -31.63 13.51
C VAL A 544 16.16 -31.74 14.48
N VAL A 545 15.09 -30.97 14.26
CA VAL A 545 13.87 -31.05 15.06
C VAL A 545 13.29 -32.46 14.91
N GLN A 546 13.34 -33.22 16.00
CA GLN A 546 12.80 -34.59 16.06
C GLN A 546 11.29 -34.55 15.81
N GLY A 547 10.78 -35.39 14.90
CA GLY A 547 9.35 -35.45 14.54
C GLY A 547 8.94 -34.74 13.23
N ALA A 548 9.90 -34.28 12.42
CA ALA A 548 9.59 -33.64 11.14
C ALA A 548 8.91 -34.59 10.16
N ARG A 549 9.36 -35.83 10.12
CA ARG A 549 8.76 -36.91 9.33
C ARG A 549 7.34 -37.21 9.78
N ASP A 550 7.11 -37.38 11.07
CA ASP A 550 5.79 -37.75 11.61
C ASP A 550 4.76 -36.64 11.38
N ASN A 551 5.16 -35.38 11.54
CA ASN A 551 4.31 -34.24 11.22
C ASN A 551 3.96 -34.19 9.74
N LEU A 552 4.94 -34.40 8.85
CA LEU A 552 4.70 -34.39 7.40
C LEU A 552 3.79 -35.55 6.97
N ILE A 553 3.98 -36.74 7.53
CA ILE A 553 3.13 -37.91 7.27
C ILE A 553 1.71 -37.63 7.74
N ASN A 554 1.51 -37.14 8.97
CA ASN A 554 0.19 -36.82 9.52
C ASN A 554 -0.52 -35.76 8.69
N GLU A 555 0.19 -34.70 8.31
CA GLU A 555 -0.35 -33.63 7.47
C GLU A 555 -0.76 -34.14 6.08
N CYS A 556 0.13 -34.84 5.37
CA CYS A 556 -0.19 -35.36 4.04
C CYS A 556 -1.31 -36.40 4.10
N THR A 557 -1.37 -37.21 5.16
CA THR A 557 -2.43 -38.21 5.36
C THR A 557 -3.78 -37.53 5.59
N ASN A 558 -3.86 -36.58 6.53
CA ASN A 558 -5.08 -35.83 6.80
C ASN A 558 -5.55 -35.08 5.56
N MET A 559 -4.62 -34.43 4.86
CA MET A 559 -4.92 -33.68 3.66
C MET A 559 -5.42 -34.58 2.52
N GLY A 560 -4.76 -35.71 2.31
CA GLY A 560 -5.16 -36.68 1.29
C GLY A 560 -6.53 -37.29 1.58
N LEU A 561 -6.81 -37.60 2.84
CA LEU A 561 -8.11 -38.11 3.28
C LEU A 561 -9.24 -37.09 3.09
N ILE A 562 -9.02 -35.82 3.49
CA ILE A 562 -10.02 -34.76 3.31
C ILE A 562 -10.24 -34.50 1.81
N SER A 563 -9.17 -34.39 1.01
CA SER A 563 -9.28 -34.22 -0.45
C SER A 563 -10.03 -35.37 -1.11
N ALA A 564 -9.75 -36.61 -0.72
CA ALA A 564 -10.48 -37.78 -1.21
C ALA A 564 -11.95 -37.79 -0.79
N LEU A 565 -12.26 -37.44 0.47
CA LEU A 565 -13.64 -37.32 0.96
C LEU A 565 -14.40 -36.24 0.19
N MET A 566 -13.80 -35.07 -0.01
CA MET A 566 -14.39 -33.98 -0.79
C MET A 566 -14.64 -34.41 -2.25
N LEU A 567 -13.68 -35.10 -2.86
CA LEU A 567 -13.77 -35.58 -4.24
C LEU A 567 -14.83 -36.66 -4.43
N THR A 568 -15.01 -37.56 -3.46
CA THR A 568 -15.82 -38.78 -3.62
C THR A 568 -17.23 -38.66 -3.05
N MET A 569 -17.44 -37.78 -2.06
CA MET A 569 -18.74 -37.61 -1.42
C MET A 569 -19.34 -36.22 -1.67
N ILE A 570 -18.61 -35.16 -1.28
CA ILE A 570 -19.18 -33.82 -1.26
C ILE A 570 -19.37 -33.26 -2.67
N LEU A 571 -18.36 -33.41 -3.54
CA LEU A 571 -18.41 -32.84 -4.88
C LEU A 571 -19.45 -33.54 -5.78
N PRO A 572 -19.57 -34.88 -5.81
CA PRO A 572 -20.66 -35.55 -6.54
C PRO A 572 -22.03 -35.17 -5.98
N MET A 573 -22.21 -35.16 -4.66
CA MET A 573 -23.47 -34.72 -4.05
C MET A 573 -23.82 -33.28 -4.42
N ALA A 574 -22.83 -32.38 -4.45
CA ALA A 574 -23.03 -31.01 -4.88
C ALA A 574 -23.31 -30.90 -6.39
N TYR A 575 -22.73 -31.78 -7.21
CA TYR A 575 -22.88 -31.81 -8.67
C TYR A 575 -24.24 -32.38 -9.11
N ASP A 576 -24.70 -33.46 -8.50
CA ASP A 576 -26.00 -34.07 -8.80
C ASP A 576 -27.12 -33.03 -8.63
N HIS A 577 -26.98 -32.14 -7.64
CA HIS A 577 -27.92 -31.06 -7.43
C HIS A 577 -27.74 -29.82 -8.34
N VAL A 578 -26.78 -29.79 -9.26
CA VAL A 578 -26.62 -28.69 -10.24
C VAL A 578 -27.71 -28.74 -11.30
N ASN A 579 -28.07 -29.94 -11.76
CA ASN A 579 -29.13 -30.11 -12.74
C ASN A 579 -30.50 -29.85 -12.10
N ASP A 580 -30.73 -30.31 -10.86
CA ASP A 580 -32.00 -30.16 -10.13
C ASP A 580 -32.57 -28.73 -10.03
N TRP A 581 -31.75 -27.68 -10.14
CA TRP A 581 -32.23 -26.28 -10.06
C TRP A 581 -32.22 -25.52 -11.38
N LEU A 582 -31.57 -26.08 -12.41
CA LEU A 582 -31.48 -25.52 -13.76
C LEU A 582 -32.32 -26.30 -14.78
N GLU A 583 -32.68 -27.55 -14.52
CA GLU A 583 -33.50 -28.40 -15.40
C GLU A 583 -34.93 -28.59 -14.86
N GLU A 584 -35.88 -28.68 -15.79
CA GLU A 584 -37.28 -29.06 -15.57
C GLU A 584 -37.38 -30.59 -15.44
N ASP A 585 -37.19 -31.14 -14.25
CA ASP A 585 -37.39 -32.59 -14.10
C ASP A 585 -38.87 -33.01 -14.01
N TYR A 586 -39.81 -32.07 -13.89
CA TYR A 586 -41.25 -32.36 -13.95
C TYR A 586 -42.05 -31.31 -14.73
N PRO A 587 -42.97 -31.73 -15.63
CA PRO A 587 -43.91 -30.81 -16.28
C PRO A 587 -44.76 -30.11 -15.21
N GLY A 588 -44.52 -28.81 -15.01
CA GLY A 588 -45.24 -27.96 -14.04
C GLY A 588 -44.47 -27.57 -12.78
N SER A 589 -43.20 -27.94 -12.59
CA SER A 589 -42.43 -27.53 -11.40
C SER A 589 -41.78 -26.15 -11.50
N GLY A 590 -41.70 -25.56 -12.70
CA GLY A 590 -41.03 -24.28 -12.96
C GLY A 590 -39.52 -24.34 -12.72
N PHE A 591 -38.73 -23.50 -13.42
CA PHE A 591 -37.31 -23.36 -13.08
C PHE A 591 -37.21 -22.74 -11.68
N ILE A 592 -36.51 -23.39 -10.73
CA ILE A 592 -36.30 -22.83 -9.39
C ILE A 592 -35.67 -21.43 -9.48
N PHE A 593 -34.84 -21.20 -10.51
CA PHE A 593 -34.32 -19.86 -10.80
C PHE A 593 -35.39 -18.88 -11.29
N LEU A 594 -36.32 -19.29 -12.17
CA LEU A 594 -37.45 -18.44 -12.59
C LEU A 594 -38.37 -18.11 -11.41
N ASP A 595 -38.57 -19.05 -10.51
CA ASP A 595 -39.30 -18.91 -9.24
C ASP A 595 -38.58 -18.07 -8.18
N SER A 596 -37.28 -17.86 -8.34
CA SER A 596 -36.51 -17.02 -7.44
C SER A 596 -36.90 -15.55 -7.59
N TYR A 597 -36.63 -14.75 -6.56
CA TYR A 597 -36.87 -13.31 -6.65
C TYR A 597 -36.09 -12.66 -7.80
N ILE A 598 -34.89 -13.15 -8.13
CA ILE A 598 -34.07 -12.62 -9.23
C ILE A 598 -34.67 -13.02 -10.59
N GLY A 599 -35.07 -14.28 -10.76
CA GLY A 599 -35.67 -14.76 -12.01
C GLY A 599 -37.01 -14.08 -12.31
N GLN A 600 -37.83 -13.85 -11.28
CA GLN A 600 -39.08 -13.09 -11.40
C GLN A 600 -38.86 -11.65 -11.89
N GLN A 601 -37.70 -11.04 -11.62
CA GLN A 601 -37.37 -9.68 -12.06
C GLN A 601 -36.77 -9.63 -13.47
N LEU A 602 -36.06 -10.68 -13.90
CA LEU A 602 -35.45 -10.77 -15.23
C LEU A 602 -36.49 -11.15 -16.31
N GLY A 603 -37.54 -11.87 -15.91
CA GLY A 603 -38.55 -12.38 -16.84
C GLY A 603 -38.07 -13.63 -17.58
N GLU A 604 -39.04 -14.41 -18.06
CA GLU A 604 -38.83 -15.78 -18.58
C GLU A 604 -37.84 -15.84 -19.75
N ALA A 605 -37.95 -14.93 -20.72
CA ALA A 605 -37.06 -14.90 -21.87
C ALA A 605 -35.59 -14.61 -21.51
N GLN A 606 -35.33 -13.72 -20.55
CA GLN A 606 -33.97 -13.41 -20.11
C GLN A 606 -33.39 -14.54 -19.27
N VAL A 607 -34.22 -15.18 -18.44
CA VAL A 607 -33.82 -16.36 -17.66
C VAL A 607 -33.45 -17.52 -18.58
N HIS A 608 -34.24 -17.80 -19.61
CA HIS A 608 -33.89 -18.81 -20.62
C HIS A 608 -32.61 -18.48 -21.39
N ALA A 609 -32.36 -17.20 -21.69
CA ALA A 609 -31.12 -16.79 -22.35
C ALA A 609 -29.89 -16.88 -21.43
N ALA A 610 -30.06 -16.60 -20.13
CA ALA A 610 -28.96 -16.61 -19.16
C ALA A 610 -28.65 -18.01 -18.61
N SER A 611 -29.64 -18.91 -18.55
CA SER A 611 -29.52 -20.24 -17.93
C SER A 611 -28.37 -21.08 -18.51
N PRO A 612 -28.18 -21.20 -19.85
CA PRO A 612 -27.05 -21.94 -20.41
C PRO A 612 -25.69 -21.38 -19.97
N THR A 613 -25.55 -20.04 -19.95
CA THR A 613 -24.30 -19.39 -19.52
C THR A 613 -24.04 -19.60 -18.02
N LEU A 614 -25.09 -19.58 -17.19
CA LEU A 614 -24.98 -19.82 -15.76
C LEU A 614 -24.61 -21.28 -15.48
N ASN A 615 -25.20 -22.22 -16.23
CA ASN A 615 -24.87 -23.64 -16.17
C ASN A 615 -23.41 -23.89 -16.54
N ASP A 616 -22.97 -23.36 -17.69
CA ASP A 616 -21.58 -23.49 -18.15
C ASP A 616 -20.60 -22.90 -17.13
N PHE A 617 -20.92 -21.74 -16.55
CA PHE A 617 -20.10 -21.10 -15.54
C PHE A 617 -19.98 -21.97 -14.28
N VAL A 618 -21.11 -22.49 -13.78
CA VAL A 618 -21.15 -23.42 -12.64
C VAL A 618 -20.33 -24.67 -12.96
N LEU A 619 -20.53 -25.29 -14.11
CA LEU A 619 -19.81 -26.49 -14.56
C LEU A 619 -18.29 -26.27 -14.59
N VAL A 620 -17.82 -25.12 -15.08
CA VAL A 620 -16.39 -24.77 -15.07
C VAL A 620 -15.82 -24.78 -13.65
N PHE A 621 -16.50 -24.19 -12.67
CA PHE A 621 -16.05 -24.20 -11.28
C PHE A 621 -16.08 -25.60 -10.65
N TYR A 622 -17.04 -26.45 -11.03
CA TYR A 622 -17.06 -27.85 -10.61
C TYR A 622 -15.89 -28.65 -11.20
N VAL A 623 -15.58 -28.47 -12.49
CA VAL A 623 -14.43 -29.12 -13.14
C VAL A 623 -13.11 -28.68 -12.48
N ILE A 624 -12.97 -27.38 -12.18
CA ILE A 624 -11.82 -26.84 -11.43
C ILE A 624 -11.75 -27.46 -10.02
N GLY A 625 -12.90 -27.56 -9.33
CA GLY A 625 -13.00 -28.18 -8.02
C GLY A 625 -12.60 -29.66 -8.03
N PHE A 626 -13.11 -30.42 -8.99
CA PHE A 626 -12.80 -31.83 -9.21
C PHE A 626 -11.30 -32.03 -9.46
N ALA A 627 -10.75 -31.29 -10.43
CA ALA A 627 -9.33 -31.35 -10.75
C ALA A 627 -8.49 -30.98 -9.52
N GLY A 628 -8.88 -29.95 -8.77
CA GLY A 628 -8.18 -29.51 -7.56
C GLY A 628 -8.10 -30.59 -6.48
N TYR A 629 -9.22 -31.18 -6.09
CA TYR A 629 -9.20 -32.26 -5.11
C TYR A 629 -8.50 -33.52 -5.63
N LEU A 630 -8.66 -33.88 -6.90
CA LEU A 630 -7.96 -35.02 -7.51
C LEU A 630 -6.44 -34.84 -7.47
N PHE A 631 -5.94 -33.70 -7.93
CA PHE A 631 -4.50 -33.41 -7.88
C PHE A 631 -3.98 -33.29 -6.46
N SER A 632 -4.77 -32.74 -5.53
CA SER A 632 -4.41 -32.70 -4.11
C SER A 632 -4.18 -34.11 -3.56
N THR A 633 -5.14 -35.02 -3.78
CA THR A 633 -5.04 -36.42 -3.36
C THR A 633 -3.84 -37.11 -3.99
N ILE A 634 -3.65 -37.01 -5.31
CA ILE A 634 -2.51 -37.62 -6.01
C ILE A 634 -1.18 -37.11 -5.44
N MET A 635 -1.05 -35.79 -5.24
CA MET A 635 0.19 -35.19 -4.75
C MET A 635 0.48 -35.58 -3.29
N THR A 636 -0.54 -35.71 -2.43
CA THR A 636 -0.35 -36.23 -1.06
C THR A 636 0.17 -37.67 -1.06
N VAL A 637 -0.37 -38.54 -1.93
CA VAL A 637 0.08 -39.93 -2.04
C VAL A 637 1.52 -40.00 -2.54
N ILE A 638 1.87 -39.21 -3.57
CA ILE A 638 3.25 -39.14 -4.08
C ILE A 638 4.20 -38.67 -2.97
N MET A 639 3.84 -37.63 -2.21
CA MET A 639 4.66 -37.15 -1.10
C MET A 639 4.82 -38.22 -0.01
N LEU A 640 3.76 -38.93 0.37
CA LEU A 640 3.83 -40.02 1.36
C LEU A 640 4.74 -41.17 0.90
N LEU A 641 4.68 -41.55 -0.39
CA LEU A 641 5.57 -42.56 -0.96
C LEU A 641 7.04 -42.10 -0.92
N CYS A 642 7.32 -40.87 -1.31
CA CYS A 642 8.68 -40.32 -1.23
C CYS A 642 9.20 -40.25 0.21
N VAL A 643 8.37 -39.85 1.17
CA VAL A 643 8.75 -39.81 2.60
C VAL A 643 8.95 -41.23 3.16
N GLY A 644 8.18 -42.21 2.69
CA GLY A 644 8.33 -43.62 3.03
C GLY A 644 9.68 -44.20 2.61
N GLU A 645 10.17 -43.85 1.42
CA GLU A 645 11.46 -44.31 0.88
C GLU A 645 12.67 -43.67 1.59
N VAL A 646 12.53 -42.42 2.03
CA VAL A 646 13.65 -41.66 2.63
C VAL A 646 14.00 -42.16 4.05
N GLN A 647 13.04 -42.79 4.75
CA GLN A 647 13.11 -43.49 6.05
C GLN A 647 13.75 -42.77 7.26
N THR A 648 14.52 -41.70 7.07
CA THR A 648 15.27 -40.98 8.09
C THR A 648 14.78 -39.54 8.22
N GLU A 649 14.78 -39.00 9.45
CA GLU A 649 14.41 -37.59 9.72
C GLU A 649 15.29 -36.62 8.93
N MET A 650 16.60 -36.86 8.92
CA MET A 650 17.56 -36.05 8.18
C MET A 650 17.32 -36.11 6.67
N GLY A 651 17.00 -37.30 6.13
CA GLY A 651 16.64 -37.44 4.74
C GLY A 651 15.38 -36.66 4.39
N CYS A 652 14.35 -36.69 5.25
CA CYS A 652 13.09 -35.96 5.02
C CYS A 652 13.31 -34.45 5.00
N HIS A 653 14.16 -33.97 5.91
CA HIS A 653 14.59 -32.57 5.93
C HIS A 653 15.30 -32.15 4.63
N VAL A 654 16.26 -32.97 4.15
CA VAL A 654 16.96 -32.71 2.87
C VAL A 654 15.99 -32.77 1.68
N TYR A 655 15.07 -33.74 1.67
CA TYR A 655 14.03 -33.86 0.64
C TYR A 655 13.14 -32.61 0.58
N LEU A 656 12.62 -32.14 1.72
CA LEU A 656 11.80 -30.93 1.80
C LEU A 656 12.57 -29.67 1.38
N LYS A 657 13.85 -29.55 1.78
CA LYS A 657 14.72 -28.44 1.38
C LYS A 657 14.92 -28.40 -0.13
N ASN A 658 15.10 -29.55 -0.78
CA ASN A 658 15.30 -29.65 -2.22
C ASN A 658 14.00 -29.44 -3.03
N ILE A 659 12.86 -29.92 -2.51
CA ILE A 659 11.55 -29.70 -3.11
C ILE A 659 11.10 -28.24 -2.96
N GLY A 660 11.52 -27.56 -1.90
CA GLY A 660 11.23 -26.16 -1.63
C GLY A 660 9.74 -25.87 -1.67
N PHE A 661 9.31 -24.95 -2.53
CA PHE A 661 7.92 -24.53 -2.66
C PHE A 661 6.96 -25.65 -3.13
N MET A 662 7.47 -26.67 -3.83
CA MET A 662 6.63 -27.75 -4.36
C MET A 662 6.02 -28.63 -3.26
N SER A 663 6.57 -28.59 -2.04
CA SER A 663 5.98 -29.24 -0.85
C SER A 663 4.57 -28.74 -0.53
N ARG A 664 4.21 -27.55 -1.03
CA ARG A 664 2.90 -26.92 -0.82
C ARG A 664 1.86 -27.30 -1.89
N MET A 665 2.24 -28.07 -2.91
CA MET A 665 1.35 -28.39 -4.03
C MET A 665 0.04 -29.09 -3.61
N PRO A 666 0.04 -30.08 -2.70
CA PRO A 666 -1.21 -30.69 -2.25
C PRO A 666 -2.23 -29.68 -1.71
N TYR A 667 -1.76 -28.67 -0.99
CA TYR A 667 -2.59 -27.63 -0.39
C TYR A 667 -3.09 -26.62 -1.42
N LEU A 668 -2.24 -26.20 -2.36
CA LEU A 668 -2.66 -25.31 -3.44
C LEU A 668 -3.70 -25.96 -4.34
N CYS A 669 -3.53 -27.25 -4.65
CA CYS A 669 -4.52 -28.04 -5.38
C CYS A 669 -5.83 -28.17 -4.60
N PHE A 670 -5.79 -28.34 -3.28
CA PHE A 670 -7.00 -28.36 -2.46
C PHE A 670 -7.72 -27.01 -2.39
N LEU A 671 -6.98 -25.91 -2.29
CA LEU A 671 -7.57 -24.57 -2.33
C LEU A 671 -8.24 -24.31 -3.69
N MET A 672 -7.61 -24.78 -4.79
CA MET A 672 -8.24 -24.81 -6.10
C MET A 672 -9.50 -25.69 -6.09
N GLY A 673 -9.44 -26.83 -5.39
CA GLY A 673 -10.59 -27.71 -5.13
C GLY A 673 -11.77 -26.98 -4.48
N CYS A 674 -11.50 -26.11 -3.52
CA CYS A 674 -12.50 -25.31 -2.80
C CYS A 674 -13.25 -24.31 -3.69
N LEU A 675 -12.78 -24.03 -4.90
CA LEU A 675 -13.46 -23.10 -5.82
C LEU A 675 -14.85 -23.60 -6.27
N PHE A 676 -15.15 -24.90 -6.13
CA PHE A 676 -16.52 -25.40 -6.34
C PHE A 676 -17.55 -24.74 -5.40
N ALA A 677 -17.12 -24.29 -4.21
CA ALA A 677 -17.98 -23.60 -3.26
C ALA A 677 -18.49 -22.25 -3.80
N VAL A 678 -17.78 -21.64 -4.76
CA VAL A 678 -18.27 -20.45 -5.48
C VAL A 678 -19.52 -20.80 -6.29
N ALA A 679 -19.54 -21.97 -6.93
CA ALA A 679 -20.69 -22.46 -7.68
C ALA A 679 -21.89 -22.75 -6.76
N SER A 680 -21.62 -23.39 -5.61
CA SER A 680 -22.65 -23.63 -4.58
C SER A 680 -23.17 -22.34 -3.95
N ALA A 681 -22.30 -21.34 -3.72
CA ALA A 681 -22.67 -20.03 -3.21
C ALA A 681 -23.48 -19.23 -4.22
N LEU A 682 -23.11 -19.28 -5.51
CA LEU A 682 -23.86 -18.66 -6.59
C LEU A 682 -25.29 -19.22 -6.66
N ARG A 683 -25.43 -20.55 -6.60
CA ARG A 683 -26.74 -21.22 -6.49
C ARG A 683 -27.52 -20.72 -5.28
N PHE A 684 -26.89 -20.64 -4.10
CA PHE A 684 -27.55 -20.21 -2.88
C PHE A 684 -27.97 -18.72 -2.92
N MET A 685 -27.23 -17.88 -3.62
CA MET A 685 -27.60 -16.47 -3.87
C MET A 685 -28.78 -16.31 -4.83
N VAL A 686 -28.90 -17.24 -5.76
CA VAL A 686 -29.85 -17.15 -6.88
C VAL A 686 -31.18 -17.86 -6.58
N THR A 687 -31.22 -18.73 -5.57
CA THR A 687 -32.42 -19.50 -5.18
C THR A 687 -33.44 -18.84 -4.22
N PRO A 688 -33.18 -17.73 -3.48
CA PRO A 688 -34.18 -17.19 -2.56
C PRO A 688 -35.44 -16.68 -3.28
N LYS A 689 -36.60 -17.20 -2.87
CA LYS A 689 -37.91 -16.85 -3.45
C LYS A 689 -38.45 -15.49 -2.99
N THR A 690 -37.88 -14.91 -1.94
CA THR A 690 -38.36 -13.65 -1.36
C THR A 690 -37.22 -12.65 -1.18
N PRO A 691 -37.50 -11.34 -1.25
CA PRO A 691 -36.50 -10.31 -0.95
C PRO A 691 -36.01 -10.39 0.49
N GLY A 692 -36.87 -10.83 1.43
CA GLY A 692 -36.48 -11.12 2.81
C GLY A 692 -35.43 -12.24 2.91
N GLY A 693 -35.58 -13.32 2.13
CA GLY A 693 -34.60 -14.38 2.03
C GLY A 693 -33.25 -13.91 1.49
N LEU A 694 -33.25 -13.04 0.47
CA LEU A 694 -32.04 -12.38 -0.05
C LEU A 694 -31.37 -11.47 0.98
N VAL A 695 -32.14 -10.73 1.78
CA VAL A 695 -31.61 -9.88 2.85
C VAL A 695 -31.01 -10.72 3.97
N VAL A 696 -31.70 -11.77 4.43
CA VAL A 696 -31.17 -12.70 5.46
C VAL A 696 -29.91 -13.38 4.94
N LEU A 697 -29.91 -13.84 3.69
CA LEU A 697 -28.73 -14.42 3.07
C LEU A 697 -27.58 -13.41 2.97
N GLY A 698 -27.87 -12.19 2.51
CA GLY A 698 -26.89 -11.10 2.46
C GLY A 698 -26.32 -10.79 3.85
N LEU A 699 -27.14 -10.83 4.90
CA LEU A 699 -26.70 -10.67 6.29
C LEU A 699 -25.88 -11.86 6.79
N VAL A 700 -26.20 -13.09 6.39
CA VAL A 700 -25.41 -14.30 6.72
C VAL A 700 -24.07 -14.28 6.00
N CYS A 701 -24.04 -14.00 4.69
CA CYS A 701 -22.82 -13.82 3.92
C CYS A 701 -21.99 -12.66 4.47
N LEU A 702 -22.62 -11.52 4.78
CA LEU A 702 -21.96 -10.41 5.44
C LEU A 702 -21.44 -10.83 6.81
N PHE A 703 -22.18 -11.58 7.62
CA PHE A 703 -21.73 -12.06 8.93
C PHE A 703 -20.59 -13.07 8.83
N LEU A 704 -20.58 -13.95 7.82
CA LEU A 704 -19.49 -14.90 7.56
C LEU A 704 -18.24 -14.17 7.05
N VAL A 705 -18.41 -13.21 6.13
CA VAL A 705 -17.36 -12.31 5.66
C VAL A 705 -16.85 -11.50 6.85
N MET A 706 -17.71 -10.88 7.65
CA MET A 706 -17.33 -10.13 8.84
C MET A 706 -16.70 -11.05 9.90
N GLY A 707 -17.14 -12.29 10.06
CA GLY A 707 -16.52 -13.27 10.95
C GLY A 707 -15.11 -13.65 10.48
N MET A 708 -14.93 -13.81 9.17
CA MET A 708 -13.63 -14.05 8.54
C MET A 708 -12.72 -12.80 8.57
N PHE A 709 -13.28 -11.59 8.46
CA PHE A 709 -12.53 -10.34 8.44
C PHE A 709 -12.33 -9.70 9.83
N PHE A 710 -13.17 -9.98 10.81
CA PHE A 710 -13.15 -9.39 12.16
C PHE A 710 -12.94 -10.44 13.26
N GLY A 711 -13.52 -11.63 13.14
CA GLY A 711 -13.29 -12.75 14.06
C GLY A 711 -11.94 -13.45 13.85
N ALA A 712 -11.56 -13.75 12.61
CA ALA A 712 -10.25 -14.34 12.31
C ALA A 712 -9.06 -13.46 12.80
N PRO A 713 -9.05 -12.12 12.67
CA PRO A 713 -7.99 -11.31 13.29
C PRO A 713 -7.90 -11.48 14.79
N VAL A 714 -9.02 -11.55 15.51
CA VAL A 714 -9.03 -11.70 16.98
C VAL A 714 -8.52 -13.09 17.36
N LEU A 715 -9.00 -14.13 16.69
CA LEU A 715 -8.58 -15.51 16.93
C LEU A 715 -7.09 -15.69 16.63
N ILE A 716 -6.62 -15.11 15.53
CA ILE A 716 -5.22 -15.22 15.12
C ILE A 716 -4.33 -14.30 15.96
N GLN A 717 -4.77 -13.10 16.35
CA GLN A 717 -4.03 -12.29 17.32
C GLN A 717 -3.93 -13.01 18.67
N ALA A 718 -4.97 -13.70 19.11
CA ALA A 718 -4.92 -14.53 20.31
C ALA A 718 -3.93 -15.70 20.13
N ALA A 719 -3.93 -16.36 18.97
CA ALA A 719 -3.00 -17.44 18.65
C ALA A 719 -1.55 -16.97 18.54
N ILE A 720 -1.29 -15.81 17.89
CA ILE A 720 0.05 -15.19 17.82
C ILE A 720 0.47 -14.70 19.20
N LYS A 721 -0.43 -14.10 19.98
CA LYS A 721 -0.09 -13.66 21.34
C LYS A 721 0.21 -14.84 22.25
N ALA A 722 -0.51 -15.96 22.09
CA ALA A 722 -0.19 -17.21 22.76
C ALA A 722 1.14 -17.79 22.27
N HIS A 723 1.36 -17.86 20.95
CA HIS A 723 2.59 -18.36 20.35
C HIS A 723 3.82 -17.50 20.71
N ASN A 724 3.73 -16.18 20.65
CA ASN A 724 4.79 -15.27 21.06
C ASN A 724 5.01 -15.33 22.57
N ALA A 725 3.97 -15.41 23.40
CA ALA A 725 4.16 -15.69 24.82
C ALA A 725 4.88 -17.03 25.05
N ILE A 726 4.70 -18.00 24.15
CA ILE A 726 5.39 -19.28 24.16
C ILE A 726 6.81 -19.21 23.56
N HIS A 727 7.16 -18.30 22.63
CA HIS A 727 8.46 -18.33 21.91
C HIS A 727 9.34 -17.08 22.03
N GLU A 728 8.85 -15.94 22.54
CA GLU A 728 9.58 -14.67 22.61
C GLU A 728 10.81 -14.70 23.57
N TYR A 729 11.01 -15.80 24.29
CA TYR A 729 12.14 -16.03 25.19
C TYR A 729 12.84 -17.38 24.97
N GLU A 730 12.66 -18.02 23.82
CA GLU A 730 13.24 -19.36 23.59
C GLU A 730 14.78 -19.39 23.65
N ASP A 731 15.45 -18.25 23.41
CA ASP A 731 16.91 -18.09 23.56
C ASP A 731 17.35 -17.59 24.96
N LEU A 732 16.40 -17.19 25.81
CA LEU A 732 16.63 -16.77 27.19
C LEU A 732 16.15 -17.80 28.22
N ARG A 733 15.52 -18.88 27.74
CA ARG A 733 15.04 -19.97 28.57
C ARG A 733 16.15 -20.96 28.81
N LEU A 734 16.42 -21.23 30.08
CA LEU A 734 17.28 -22.34 30.47
C LEU A 734 16.71 -23.63 29.89
N SER A 735 17.48 -24.32 29.07
CA SER A 735 17.17 -25.69 28.66
C SER A 735 17.04 -26.59 29.90
N LEU A 736 16.41 -27.76 29.76
CA LEU A 736 16.29 -28.71 30.89
C LEU A 736 17.67 -29.08 31.46
N SER A 737 18.66 -29.28 30.60
CA SER A 737 20.04 -29.56 31.01
C SER A 737 20.73 -28.37 31.67
N GLU A 738 20.56 -27.16 31.15
CA GLU A 738 21.16 -25.96 31.76
C GLU A 738 20.54 -25.67 33.13
N ALA A 739 19.21 -25.81 33.28
CA ALA A 739 18.56 -25.65 34.57
C ALA A 739 19.01 -26.71 35.59
N GLU A 740 19.24 -27.95 35.14
CA GLU A 740 19.80 -29.01 35.99
C GLU A 740 21.24 -28.69 36.42
N GLU A 741 22.10 -28.29 35.47
CA GLU A 741 23.50 -27.94 35.72
C GLU A 741 23.63 -26.71 36.64
N ASP A 742 22.83 -25.68 36.42
CA ASP A 742 22.80 -24.46 37.22
C ASP A 742 22.34 -24.72 38.66
N VAL A 743 21.31 -25.56 38.84
CA VAL A 743 20.85 -25.97 40.17
C VAL A 743 21.90 -26.83 40.87
N GLU A 744 22.56 -27.76 40.15
CA GLU A 744 23.65 -28.55 40.73
C GLU A 744 24.84 -27.68 41.14
N CYS A 745 25.20 -26.70 40.31
CA CYS A 745 26.21 -25.70 40.61
C CYS A 745 25.83 -24.88 41.85
N TRP A 746 24.58 -24.46 41.98
CA TRP A 746 24.08 -23.73 43.13
C TRP A 746 24.18 -24.54 44.44
N PHE A 747 23.77 -25.81 44.43
CA PHE A 747 23.88 -26.71 45.58
C PHE A 747 25.34 -27.01 45.97
N SER A 748 26.27 -26.99 45.00
CA SER A 748 27.69 -27.15 45.30
C SER A 748 28.27 -26.00 46.13
N HIS A 749 27.74 -24.78 45.97
CA HIS A 749 28.10 -23.61 46.76
C HIS A 749 27.30 -23.50 48.06
N ASN A 750 26.12 -24.12 48.12
CA ASN A 750 25.19 -24.11 49.25
C ASN A 750 24.87 -25.55 49.72
N PRO A 751 25.84 -26.28 50.32
CA PRO A 751 25.71 -27.71 50.62
C PRO A 751 24.64 -28.04 51.67
N ASP A 752 24.32 -27.09 52.55
CA ASP A 752 23.25 -27.23 53.55
C ASP A 752 21.84 -27.03 52.95
N GLY A 753 21.77 -26.72 51.65
CA GLY A 753 20.57 -26.27 50.98
C GLY A 753 20.16 -24.85 51.39
N GLY A 754 19.06 -24.37 50.84
CA GLY A 754 18.46 -23.08 51.17
C GLY A 754 17.00 -23.05 50.72
N PRO A 755 16.28 -21.92 50.82
CA PRO A 755 14.95 -21.79 50.25
C PRO A 755 15.03 -21.63 48.72
N LEU A 756 14.04 -22.16 47.99
CA LEU A 756 13.95 -22.06 46.53
C LEU A 756 14.08 -20.61 46.03
N ARG A 757 13.59 -19.65 46.82
CA ARG A 757 13.68 -18.21 46.52
C ARG A 757 15.12 -17.72 46.35
N ASP A 758 16.04 -18.20 47.19
CA ASP A 758 17.44 -17.77 47.15
C ASP A 758 18.13 -18.34 45.89
N CYS A 759 17.83 -19.60 45.55
CA CYS A 759 18.28 -20.22 44.31
C CYS A 759 17.76 -19.49 43.06
N LEU A 760 16.46 -19.18 43.00
CA LEU A 760 15.86 -18.42 41.90
C LEU A 760 16.43 -16.99 41.79
N GLN A 761 16.73 -16.35 42.92
CA GLN A 761 17.29 -15.00 42.96
C GLN A 761 18.75 -14.98 42.51
N GLU A 762 19.55 -15.99 42.85
CA GLU A 762 20.96 -16.09 42.44
C GLU A 762 21.12 -16.53 40.97
N LEU A 763 20.23 -17.40 40.46
CA LEU A 763 20.24 -17.84 39.07
C LEU A 763 19.58 -16.83 38.10
N GLY A 764 18.91 -15.80 38.61
CA GLY A 764 18.47 -14.66 37.81
C GLY A 764 19.66 -13.89 37.24
N CYS A 765 19.87 -13.96 35.92
CA CYS A 765 21.04 -13.39 35.25
C CYS A 765 21.29 -11.91 35.59
N PHE A 766 22.47 -11.62 36.15
CA PHE A 766 23.11 -10.31 36.07
C PHE A 766 23.57 -10.06 34.63
N VAL A 767 22.79 -9.34 33.82
CA VAL A 767 23.29 -8.85 32.54
C VAL A 767 24.17 -7.63 32.79
N GLN A 768 25.46 -7.85 33.02
CA GLN A 768 26.44 -6.76 33.01
C GLN A 768 26.61 -6.23 31.58
N HIS A 769 25.86 -5.18 31.25
CA HIS A 769 26.10 -4.41 30.04
C HIS A 769 27.45 -3.71 30.17
N LYS A 770 28.46 -4.13 29.39
CA LYS A 770 29.85 -3.59 29.38
C LYS A 770 30.02 -2.07 29.29
N ASN A 771 28.93 -1.30 29.15
CA ASN A 771 28.94 0.17 28.96
C ASN A 771 27.92 0.94 29.81
N ARG A 772 27.25 0.36 30.82
CA ARG A 772 26.39 1.10 31.75
C ARG A 772 26.55 0.61 33.20
N SER A 773 26.68 1.55 34.13
CA SER A 773 26.89 1.33 35.58
C SER A 773 25.61 0.98 36.35
N CYS A 774 24.64 0.29 35.72
CA CYS A 774 23.44 -0.20 36.40
C CYS A 774 23.25 -1.66 36.08
N ASP A 775 23.47 -2.52 37.08
CA ASP A 775 23.09 -3.93 37.04
C ASP A 775 21.57 -4.00 37.04
N VAL A 776 21.00 -4.42 35.91
CA VAL A 776 19.57 -4.74 35.83
C VAL A 776 19.46 -6.23 36.09
N ILE A 777 18.91 -6.59 37.26
CA ILE A 777 18.52 -7.97 37.56
C ILE A 777 17.32 -8.29 36.68
N LEU A 778 17.51 -9.15 35.69
CA LEU A 778 16.41 -9.68 34.91
C LEU A 778 15.93 -10.95 35.63
N PRO A 779 14.71 -10.97 36.19
CA PRO A 779 14.16 -12.20 36.76
C PRO A 779 14.06 -13.27 35.67
N LEU A 780 14.25 -14.54 36.06
CA LEU A 780 14.00 -15.68 35.20
C LEU A 780 12.56 -15.61 34.67
N ASP A 781 12.33 -16.02 33.42
CA ASP A 781 10.97 -16.14 32.93
C ASP A 781 10.25 -17.29 33.66
N SER A 782 8.92 -17.25 33.72
CA SER A 782 8.13 -18.20 34.51
C SER A 782 8.38 -19.68 34.16
N ILE A 783 8.81 -19.98 32.92
CA ILE A 783 9.12 -21.35 32.52
C ILE A 783 10.51 -21.75 33.03
N SER A 784 11.50 -20.86 32.97
CA SER A 784 12.82 -21.09 33.56
C SER A 784 12.74 -21.18 35.09
N GLU A 785 11.95 -20.32 35.75
CA GLU A 785 11.68 -20.44 37.19
C GLU A 785 11.08 -21.81 37.53
N HIS A 786 10.13 -22.29 36.73
CA HIS A 786 9.50 -23.58 36.95
C HIS A 786 10.47 -24.76 36.74
N ARG A 787 11.35 -24.68 35.74
CA ARG A 787 12.41 -25.69 35.49
C ARG A 787 13.43 -25.72 36.62
N VAL A 788 13.91 -24.55 37.05
CA VAL A 788 14.82 -24.41 38.19
C VAL A 788 14.14 -24.95 39.45
N ALA A 789 12.88 -24.61 39.72
CA ALA A 789 12.12 -25.13 40.85
C ALA A 789 11.96 -26.66 40.82
N TYR A 790 11.70 -27.23 39.64
CA TYR A 790 11.61 -28.68 39.46
C TYR A 790 12.91 -29.38 39.83
N TYR A 791 14.04 -28.92 39.28
CA TYR A 791 15.35 -29.52 39.56
C TYR A 791 15.83 -29.22 40.98
N PHE A 792 15.50 -28.05 41.52
CA PHE A 792 15.78 -27.68 42.91
C PHE A 792 15.12 -28.66 43.88
N HIS A 793 13.82 -28.93 43.72
CA HIS A 793 13.11 -29.89 44.57
C HIS A 793 13.57 -31.33 44.34
N LYS A 794 13.94 -31.69 43.11
CA LYS A 794 14.57 -32.97 42.80
C LYS A 794 15.87 -33.14 43.59
N LYS A 795 16.76 -32.14 43.55
CA LYS A 795 18.06 -32.20 44.23
C LYS A 795 17.92 -32.17 45.74
N GLN A 796 17.04 -31.33 46.28
CA GLN A 796 16.75 -31.28 47.72
C GLN A 796 16.20 -32.61 48.25
N ALA A 797 15.32 -33.27 47.49
CA ALA A 797 14.81 -34.59 47.84
C ALA A 797 15.93 -35.67 47.81
N GLU A 798 16.81 -35.62 46.80
CA GLU A 798 17.99 -36.48 46.73
C GLU A 798 18.91 -36.31 47.95
N THR A 799 19.19 -35.07 48.37
CA THR A 799 20.02 -34.77 49.57
C THR A 799 19.41 -35.31 50.86
N LEU A 800 18.08 -35.33 50.94
CA LEU A 800 17.34 -35.88 52.08
C LEU A 800 17.11 -37.41 52.00
N GLY A 801 17.52 -38.05 50.90
CA GLY A 801 17.31 -39.48 50.67
C GLY A 801 15.85 -39.86 50.36
N ILE A 802 15.05 -38.91 49.87
CA ILE A 802 13.64 -39.09 49.52
C ILE A 802 13.51 -39.20 48.00
N THR A 803 12.83 -40.23 47.51
CA THR A 803 12.48 -40.36 46.09
C THR A 803 11.09 -39.79 45.82
N LEU A 804 11.02 -38.76 44.98
CA LEU A 804 9.77 -38.15 44.55
C LEU A 804 9.45 -38.57 43.11
N SER A 805 8.16 -38.78 42.81
CA SER A 805 7.74 -39.04 41.43
C SER A 805 7.82 -37.76 40.58
N PRO A 806 7.95 -37.85 39.24
CA PRO A 806 7.91 -36.67 38.37
C PRO A 806 6.65 -35.80 38.56
N MET A 807 5.53 -36.41 38.93
CA MET A 807 4.28 -35.70 39.20
C MET A 807 4.32 -34.92 40.52
N ASP A 808 4.98 -35.46 41.55
CA ASP A 808 5.16 -34.78 42.83
C ASP A 808 6.14 -33.61 42.70
N LEU A 809 7.23 -33.80 41.94
CA LEU A 809 8.17 -32.73 41.59
C LEU A 809 7.50 -31.60 40.81
N TYR A 810 6.64 -31.94 39.85
CA TYR A 810 5.87 -30.95 39.09
C TYR A 810 4.89 -30.16 39.97
N ARG A 811 4.22 -30.83 40.91
CA ARG A 811 3.33 -30.18 41.90
C ARG A 811 4.10 -29.22 42.80
N LEU A 812 5.24 -29.66 43.34
CA LEU A 812 6.09 -28.80 44.18
C LEU A 812 6.61 -27.58 43.41
N ALA A 813 7.00 -27.76 42.14
CA ALA A 813 7.48 -26.67 41.30
C ALA A 813 6.40 -25.69 40.83
N THR A 814 5.11 -26.07 40.89
CA THR A 814 3.98 -25.20 40.50
C THR A 814 3.38 -24.44 41.68
N GLU A 815 3.66 -24.85 42.92
CA GLU A 815 3.23 -24.10 44.10
C GLU A 815 4.05 -22.81 44.23
N PRO A 816 3.39 -21.65 44.45
CA PRO A 816 4.10 -20.39 44.60
C PRO A 816 5.05 -20.48 45.80
N ALA A 817 6.33 -20.22 45.58
CA ALA A 817 7.36 -20.19 46.62
C ALA A 817 6.91 -19.26 47.76
N LYS A 818 6.44 -19.85 48.86
CA LYS A 818 5.99 -19.13 50.05
C LYS A 818 7.09 -19.06 51.09
#